data_AF-A0A094FRT8-F1
#
_entry.id   AF-A0A094FRT8-F1
#
_cell.length_a   1.000
_cell.length_b   1.000
_cell.length_c   1.000
_cell.angle_alpha   90.00
_cell.angle_beta   90.00
_cell.angle_gamma   90.00
#
_symmetry.space_group_name_H-M   'P 1'
#
loop_
_entity.id
_entity.type
_entity.pdbx_description
1 polymer ?
#
loop_
_entity_poly.entity_id
_entity_poly.type
_entity_poly.pdbx_seq_one_letter_code
_entity_poly.pdbx_strand_id
1 'polypeptide(L)'
;MSQLSSKMADLKASSDSPVASDQNPSTNSPGLNGVSQDIENKAGSESTVDEQRKKDSAFKSLGLLDRFLALWIFLAMLIGILLGNFVENVGPALQKGKFVGVSVPIAIGLLVMMYPILCKVQYEALHHVFRKREIWIQIGFSIVVNWIVAPFVMMALAWAFLPDKQGLREGLILVGIARCIAMVLIWTGLAGGDNEYCAILVAVNSFLQIVLFAPLALLFIKVISHGGPGVSVSYSTVATSVGVFLGIPLGAAILTRFTLLKIGGERFYNQVFLKFAAPWSLIGLLFTILVLFASQGHQVVHQIVSVVRVAAPLVVYFAVIFFLTLLVTHKLGFGYKLAATQSFTAASNNFELAIAVAVATFGADSDQALAATVGPLIEVPVLLGLVYVVKCVVSEHSRSTPTGLGKARVVCATIPQVSLAYLSSSIMAPTTPKKKSATLARVRDNQRRCRARKREYVVELEQRIRDLQGAGPQANIENYQNTIQRLEAENKRLRLLLNQAGFSQSQVEAQLQQGHNAGDWEGSLNHIEKQGPLYTGDNVNEYTEAAPHEAPTGLLPDTYDIETFDDLLNISLELPEEEFNFDLSNPTLGTLAVGTPVVSQILDGTVPFPYVSLPSDNQAACPESASPLITSDLGHLNAAKSDSATTLCSVAYDLVRQHNKKGVDMMEICIRLWNGLIKGDEGEGCICAGLQLQSKFKNLRYEIFDKEGDIGGTWSKNTYPNLSCDIPSQLYSFSFSLNPDWSTQYATQSEILDYIKRIAHSLQPHTNLRQECVFSQWLEEASLWSVQFVDLTTNKTYTRYSRFLITAVGFLDVPNGPESIIGVQQFKGQLFHSSNWDHDIDFQGKDVVVIGNGASANQFVPWILEDVEIRSLTQILRSEQWVAPKNNKAVGNIRKWVFGNLHLANRLYRSWLALKLDLAFIAFKDNFLGRHIRSALEASLSAYIRRTAPPQYHSVLIPSYSFGAKRPILDHGYLACLSSPKVNLVKSKSTTVVGGNRLADDSGNVYPADIIILANGFKAQQLLMPMKITGLDGVEIGELWESTGTSAHMGVMVSGFPNLFLLTGPNTLPSGHSTLLSIENSVAYILRLLEPQLAPKSPLSRTMLSTIEVKRSAEEAFNRDLECRLKGLVYTRSVSSWYINERTGKNSLIWPGSQLEFWWSRCIKRIVWTDFRLRK
;
A
#
# COMPACT_ATOMS: atom_id res chain seq x y z
N MET A 1 42.14 37.32 61.69
CA MET A 1 41.79 38.75 61.73
C MET A 1 42.82 39.49 60.89
N SER A 2 42.51 40.45 60.03
CA SER A 2 41.26 41.14 59.76
C SER A 2 41.61 42.27 58.80
N GLN A 3 40.68 42.61 57.90
CA GLN A 3 40.46 43.95 57.35
C GLN A 3 41.58 44.64 56.54
N LEU A 4 41.18 45.13 55.36
CA LEU A 4 41.75 46.26 54.60
C LEU A 4 43.21 46.13 54.12
N SER A 5 43.39 45.92 52.79
CA SER A 5 44.45 46.46 51.91
C SER A 5 44.90 45.49 50.78
N SER A 6 45.48 46.07 49.72
CA SER A 6 46.11 45.49 48.50
C SER A 6 45.13 44.95 47.44
N LYS A 7 44.85 45.62 46.30
CA LYS A 7 45.68 46.40 45.37
C LYS A 7 46.90 45.63 44.85
N MET A 8 46.83 45.34 43.54
CA MET A 8 47.87 45.42 42.50
C MET A 8 49.28 45.87 42.95
N ALA A 9 50.25 45.33 42.21
CA ALA A 9 51.70 45.57 42.22
C ALA A 9 52.45 44.49 43.03
N ASP A 10 53.56 43.90 42.60
CA ASP A 10 54.34 44.04 41.38
C ASP A 10 55.52 43.04 41.49
N LEU A 11 56.17 42.81 40.35
CA LEU A 11 57.62 42.59 40.21
C LEU A 11 58.31 41.26 40.60
N LYS A 12 59.00 40.75 39.55
CA LYS A 12 60.38 40.23 39.52
C LYS A 12 60.63 38.83 40.12
N ALA A 13 61.58 38.04 39.65
CA ALA A 13 62.40 37.95 38.44
C ALA A 13 63.37 36.77 38.67
N SER A 14 63.70 36.01 37.63
CA SER A 14 64.89 35.14 37.50
C SER A 14 65.00 34.00 38.53
N SER A 15 65.69 32.89 38.33
CA SER A 15 66.68 32.40 37.37
C SER A 15 66.53 30.86 37.41
N ASP A 16 66.75 30.10 36.35
CA ASP A 16 68.07 29.52 36.11
C ASP A 16 68.10 28.87 34.73
N SER A 17 69.23 29.08 34.05
CA SER A 17 69.75 28.24 32.97
C SER A 17 71.23 28.00 33.28
N PRO A 18 71.82 26.90 32.82
CA PRO A 18 72.91 27.02 31.84
C PRO A 18 72.81 25.96 30.70
N VAL A 19 72.99 26.34 29.41
CA VAL A 19 74.23 26.22 28.57
C VAL A 19 74.46 24.77 28.06
N ALA A 20 74.73 24.42 26.79
CA ALA A 20 74.89 25.14 25.52
C ALA A 20 74.97 24.16 24.31
N SER A 21 75.04 24.77 23.11
CA SER A 21 75.55 24.27 21.80
C SER A 21 74.59 23.40 20.98
N ASP A 22 74.39 23.58 19.66
CA ASP A 22 75.07 24.45 18.70
C ASP A 22 74.24 24.59 17.39
N GLN A 23 74.43 25.72 16.72
CA GLN A 23 74.39 25.94 15.25
C GLN A 23 73.06 25.94 14.46
N ASN A 24 72.68 27.16 14.06
CA ASN A 24 72.04 27.48 12.78
C ASN A 24 73.12 27.98 11.80
N PRO A 25 72.86 27.99 10.48
CA PRO A 25 72.87 29.30 9.85
C PRO A 25 71.73 29.55 8.86
N SER A 26 71.28 30.79 8.93
CA SER A 26 70.39 31.57 8.07
C SER A 26 70.85 31.74 6.62
N THR A 27 69.91 32.13 5.75
CA THR A 27 69.97 33.14 4.63
C THR A 27 68.87 32.78 3.61
N ASN A 28 68.08 33.64 2.93
CA ASN A 28 67.97 35.09 2.76
C ASN A 28 66.57 35.40 2.16
N SER A 29 66.02 36.58 2.46
CA SER A 29 64.96 37.28 1.68
C SER A 29 65.65 38.32 0.77
N PRO A 30 65.11 38.77 -0.39
CA PRO A 30 63.94 39.69 -0.44
C PRO A 30 63.03 39.54 -1.68
N GLY A 31 61.85 40.19 -1.66
CA GLY A 31 60.82 40.09 -2.70
C GLY A 31 60.76 41.24 -3.72
N LEU A 32 59.89 41.09 -4.74
CA LEU A 32 58.94 42.12 -5.26
C LEU A 32 58.11 41.59 -6.47
N ASN A 33 56.78 41.75 -6.33
CA ASN A 33 55.70 42.04 -7.31
C ASN A 33 55.23 41.02 -8.37
N GLY A 34 53.90 40.81 -8.45
CA GLY A 34 53.26 40.52 -9.76
C GLY A 34 51.93 39.78 -9.95
N VAL A 35 50.99 39.69 -8.99
CA VAL A 35 49.51 39.54 -9.19
C VAL A 35 48.90 38.22 -9.75
N SER A 36 47.82 37.79 -9.06
CA SER A 36 46.75 36.82 -9.39
C SER A 36 46.96 35.34 -9.07
N GLN A 37 46.60 34.91 -7.85
CA GLN A 37 46.22 33.52 -7.55
C GLN A 37 45.21 33.39 -6.40
N ASP A 38 44.32 32.42 -6.58
CA ASP A 38 43.03 32.21 -5.92
C ASP A 38 43.07 31.98 -4.41
N ILE A 39 42.12 32.62 -3.70
CA ILE A 39 41.82 32.35 -2.29
C ILE A 39 40.79 31.21 -2.23
N GLU A 40 41.26 29.96 -2.33
CA GLU A 40 40.45 28.78 -2.01
C GLU A 40 41.26 27.63 -1.38
N ASN A 41 42.42 27.92 -0.77
CA ASN A 41 43.30 26.89 -0.20
C ASN A 41 43.72 27.12 1.27
N LYS A 42 42.91 27.84 2.06
CA LYS A 42 43.06 27.92 3.54
C LYS A 42 41.79 27.49 4.30
N ALA A 43 41.18 26.39 3.87
CA ALA A 43 40.09 25.72 4.58
C ALA A 43 40.29 24.19 4.62
N GLY A 44 41.55 23.74 4.77
CA GLY A 44 41.95 22.35 4.60
C GLY A 44 42.51 21.65 5.84
N SER A 45 42.34 22.17 7.07
CA SER A 45 42.89 21.51 8.26
C SER A 45 42.07 21.55 9.55
N GLU A 46 40.75 21.81 9.50
CA GLU A 46 39.88 21.71 10.69
C GLU A 46 38.66 20.78 10.52
N SER A 47 38.49 20.11 9.37
CA SER A 47 37.26 19.35 9.08
C SER A 47 37.32 17.84 9.36
N THR A 48 38.35 17.31 10.01
CA THR A 48 38.48 15.86 10.27
C THR A 48 38.02 15.39 11.66
N VAL A 49 37.50 16.29 12.51
CA VAL A 49 37.00 15.92 13.86
C VAL A 49 35.47 15.97 13.97
N ASP A 50 34.77 16.66 13.05
CA ASP A 50 33.31 16.89 13.15
C ASP A 50 32.44 15.87 12.37
N GLU A 51 33.03 15.02 11.52
CA GLU A 51 32.27 14.02 10.73
C GLU A 51 31.87 12.74 11.51
N GLN A 52 32.32 12.56 12.75
CA GLN A 52 32.03 11.37 13.57
C GLN A 52 30.98 11.56 14.67
N ARG A 53 30.35 12.75 14.84
CA ARG A 53 29.24 12.95 15.79
C ARG A 53 27.98 13.55 15.14
N LYS A 54 27.13 12.67 14.57
CA LYS A 54 25.64 12.63 14.71
C LYS A 54 24.99 11.89 13.53
N LYS A 55 24.69 10.62 13.74
CA LYS A 55 23.56 9.93 13.09
C LYS A 55 22.51 9.59 14.15
N ASP A 56 22.09 10.59 14.90
CA ASP A 56 20.82 10.51 15.60
C ASP A 56 19.73 10.99 14.66
N SER A 57 18.70 10.16 14.47
CA SER A 57 17.50 10.51 13.71
C SER A 57 17.01 11.89 14.12
N ALA A 58 16.84 12.82 13.17
CA ALA A 58 16.31 14.17 13.40
C ALA A 58 14.94 14.18 14.11
N PHE A 59 14.26 13.03 14.17
CA PHE A 59 13.01 12.81 14.90
C PHE A 59 13.20 12.57 16.41
N LYS A 60 14.37 12.08 16.83
CA LYS A 60 14.74 11.87 18.25
C LYS A 60 15.29 13.14 18.92
N SER A 61 15.63 14.18 18.15
CA SER A 61 16.19 15.43 18.66
C SER A 61 15.16 16.54 18.92
N LEU A 62 13.86 16.27 18.74
CA LEU A 62 12.77 17.24 18.95
C LEU A 62 12.12 17.05 20.33
N GLY A 63 11.76 18.16 20.99
CA GLY A 63 11.04 18.13 22.26
C GLY A 63 9.65 17.49 22.14
N LEU A 64 9.08 17.06 23.26
CA LEU A 64 7.78 16.36 23.30
C LEU A 64 6.63 17.21 22.71
N LEU A 65 6.70 18.54 22.87
CA LEU A 65 5.75 19.52 22.30
C LEU A 65 5.89 19.65 20.77
N ASP A 66 7.10 19.70 20.24
CA ASP A 66 7.36 19.77 18.79
C ASP A 66 7.00 18.47 18.07
N ARG A 67 7.19 17.34 18.75
CA ARG A 67 6.90 16.00 18.22
C ARG A 67 5.41 15.74 18.02
N PHE A 68 4.57 16.29 18.90
CA PHE A 68 3.12 16.14 18.87
C PHE A 68 2.40 17.45 18.52
N LEU A 69 3.10 18.39 17.89
CA LEU A 69 2.59 19.72 17.53
C LEU A 69 1.21 19.68 16.88
N ALA A 70 1.04 18.84 15.86
CA ALA A 70 -0.23 18.68 15.15
C ALA A 70 -1.36 18.22 16.09
N LEU A 71 -1.08 17.27 16.98
CA LEU A 71 -2.05 16.76 17.96
C LEU A 71 -2.47 17.86 18.94
N TRP A 72 -1.52 18.66 19.43
CA TRP A 72 -1.80 19.76 20.36
C TRP A 72 -2.64 20.86 19.72
N ILE A 73 -2.38 21.18 18.43
CA ILE A 73 -3.20 22.14 17.67
C ILE A 73 -4.64 21.64 17.55
N PHE A 74 -4.84 20.37 17.17
CA PHE A 74 -6.17 19.77 17.10
C PHE A 74 -6.89 19.76 18.46
N LEU A 75 -6.18 19.42 19.53
CA LEU A 75 -6.75 19.40 20.87
C LEU A 75 -7.13 20.81 21.34
N ALA A 76 -6.29 21.82 21.08
CA ALA A 76 -6.60 23.21 21.40
C ALA A 76 -7.82 23.74 20.64
N MET A 77 -7.96 23.39 19.34
CA MET A 77 -9.16 23.72 18.56
C MET A 77 -10.41 23.05 19.12
N LEU A 78 -10.34 21.74 19.41
CA LEU A 78 -11.47 20.99 19.96
C LEU A 78 -11.91 21.58 21.31
N ILE A 79 -10.96 21.78 22.23
CA ILE A 79 -11.24 22.38 23.54
C ILE A 79 -11.82 23.79 23.38
N GLY A 80 -11.27 24.60 22.47
CA GLY A 80 -11.80 25.93 22.17
C GLY A 80 -13.25 25.88 21.70
N ILE A 81 -13.58 25.04 20.70
CA ILE A 81 -14.95 24.90 20.18
C ILE A 81 -15.91 24.41 21.27
N LEU A 82 -15.47 23.46 22.11
CA LEU A 82 -16.27 22.96 23.23
C LEU A 82 -16.53 24.06 24.27
N LEU A 83 -15.49 24.79 24.70
CA LEU A 83 -15.64 25.89 25.65
C LEU A 83 -16.56 26.99 25.11
N GLY A 84 -16.44 27.33 23.83
CA GLY A 84 -17.25 28.36 23.19
C GLY A 84 -18.72 27.97 22.97
N ASN A 85 -19.06 26.67 23.00
CA ASN A 85 -20.44 26.18 22.85
C ASN A 85 -21.10 25.77 24.16
N PHE A 86 -20.34 25.15 25.08
CA PHE A 86 -20.88 24.62 26.33
C PHE A 86 -20.81 25.61 27.50
N VAL A 87 -20.09 26.73 27.36
CA VAL A 87 -20.00 27.76 28.40
C VAL A 87 -20.38 29.13 27.83
N GLU A 88 -21.64 29.50 27.97
CA GLU A 88 -22.26 30.71 27.38
C GLU A 88 -21.52 32.02 27.72
N ASN A 89 -20.86 32.09 28.88
CA ASN A 89 -20.15 33.30 29.33
C ASN A 89 -18.73 33.45 28.76
N VAL A 90 -18.16 32.44 28.10
CA VAL A 90 -16.75 32.47 27.64
C VAL A 90 -16.54 33.50 26.53
N GLY A 91 -17.39 33.53 25.50
CA GLY A 91 -17.29 34.48 24.40
C GLY A 91 -17.36 35.95 24.87
N PRO A 92 -18.43 36.37 25.57
CA PRO A 92 -18.55 37.73 26.09
C PRO A 92 -17.44 38.12 27.06
N ALA A 93 -16.97 37.19 27.91
CA ALA A 93 -15.89 37.46 28.85
C ALA A 93 -14.53 37.68 28.15
N LEU A 94 -14.22 36.88 27.12
CA LEU A 94 -12.99 37.03 26.35
C LEU A 94 -12.97 38.31 25.50
N GLN A 95 -14.13 38.87 25.19
CA GLN A 95 -14.26 40.15 24.48
C GLN A 95 -14.26 41.38 25.41
N LYS A 96 -14.23 41.20 26.75
CA LYS A 96 -14.11 42.31 27.71
C LYS A 96 -12.70 42.92 27.64
N GLY A 97 -12.60 44.06 26.95
CA GLY A 97 -11.35 44.79 26.73
C GLY A 97 -10.81 44.57 25.32
N LYS A 98 -10.71 45.65 24.55
CA LYS A 98 -10.19 45.64 23.18
C LYS A 98 -8.88 46.43 23.11
N PHE A 99 -7.90 45.88 22.43
CA PHE A 99 -6.64 46.53 22.08
C PHE A 99 -6.55 46.58 20.55
N VAL A 100 -6.61 47.79 19.98
CA VAL A 100 -6.58 48.03 18.52
C VAL A 100 -7.65 47.21 17.78
N GLY A 101 -8.87 47.20 18.33
CA GLY A 101 -10.03 46.50 17.75
C GLY A 101 -10.11 44.99 18.01
N VAL A 102 -9.04 44.36 18.50
CA VAL A 102 -8.97 42.91 18.81
C VAL A 102 -9.08 42.69 20.33
N SER A 103 -9.60 41.55 20.78
CA SER A 103 -9.66 41.27 22.22
C SER A 103 -8.26 41.17 22.83
N VAL A 104 -8.10 41.66 24.07
CA VAL A 104 -6.79 41.68 24.75
C VAL A 104 -6.15 40.29 24.87
N PRO A 105 -6.88 39.21 25.22
CA PRO A 105 -6.29 37.87 25.28
C PRO A 105 -5.75 37.40 23.92
N ILE A 106 -6.50 37.63 22.83
CA ILE A 106 -6.04 37.28 21.47
C ILE A 106 -4.82 38.13 21.11
N ALA A 107 -4.85 39.44 21.38
CA ALA A 107 -3.74 40.35 21.12
C ALA A 107 -2.44 39.93 21.83
N ILE A 108 -2.52 39.51 23.10
CA ILE A 108 -1.37 39.00 23.86
C ILE A 108 -0.86 37.71 23.23
N GLY A 109 -1.76 36.77 22.92
CA GLY A 109 -1.39 35.51 22.27
C GLY A 109 -0.62 35.73 20.97
N LEU A 110 -1.13 36.62 20.12
CA LEU A 110 -0.53 37.03 18.85
C LEU A 110 0.88 37.63 19.01
N LEU A 111 1.05 38.57 19.94
CA LEU A 111 2.36 39.19 20.21
C LEU A 111 3.38 38.19 20.76
N VAL A 112 2.95 37.35 21.72
CA VAL A 112 3.80 36.33 22.36
C VAL A 112 4.22 35.25 21.36
N MET A 113 3.34 34.86 20.43
CA MET A 113 3.70 33.84 19.46
C MET A 113 4.67 34.34 18.38
N MET A 114 4.52 35.59 17.94
CA MET A 114 5.29 36.16 16.82
C MET A 114 6.70 36.59 17.26
N TYR A 115 6.86 37.15 18.46
CA TYR A 115 8.14 37.71 18.91
C TYR A 115 9.30 36.69 18.90
N PRO A 116 9.19 35.47 19.46
CA PRO A 116 10.31 34.53 19.50
C PRO A 116 10.68 33.95 18.13
N ILE A 117 9.73 33.85 17.20
CA ILE A 117 10.02 33.40 15.83
C ILE A 117 10.86 34.44 15.10
N LEU A 118 10.49 35.71 15.21
CA LEU A 118 11.22 36.81 14.59
C LEU A 118 12.62 36.99 15.19
N CYS A 119 12.85 36.55 16.43
CA CYS A 119 14.19 36.48 17.02
C CYS A 119 15.10 35.43 16.34
N LYS A 120 14.54 34.37 15.75
CA LYS A 120 15.35 33.34 15.04
C LYS A 120 15.94 33.84 13.73
N VAL A 121 15.41 34.93 13.17
CA VAL A 121 15.87 35.52 11.90
C VAL A 121 17.23 36.18 12.09
N GLN A 122 18.17 35.91 11.18
CA GLN A 122 19.53 36.47 11.20
C GLN A 122 19.63 37.77 10.38
N TYR A 123 19.21 38.89 10.95
CA TYR A 123 19.16 40.18 10.24
C TYR A 123 20.54 40.67 9.75
N GLU A 124 21.61 40.32 10.47
CA GLU A 124 23.01 40.65 10.14
C GLU A 124 23.53 39.90 8.90
N ALA A 125 23.08 38.66 8.68
CA ALA A 125 23.47 37.86 7.52
C ALA A 125 22.79 38.31 6.22
N LEU A 126 21.71 39.10 6.34
CA LEU A 126 20.90 39.55 5.22
C LEU A 126 21.69 40.40 4.21
N HIS A 127 22.59 41.28 4.69
CA HIS A 127 23.48 42.07 3.84
C HIS A 127 24.45 41.20 3.00
N HIS A 128 25.01 40.15 3.59
CA HIS A 128 25.94 39.25 2.91
C HIS A 128 25.24 38.44 1.81
N VAL A 129 23.98 38.08 2.05
CA VAL A 129 23.14 37.33 1.12
C VAL A 129 22.71 38.18 -0.07
N PHE A 130 22.43 39.47 0.14
CA PHE A 130 22.14 40.43 -0.94
C PHE A 130 23.32 40.71 -1.89
N ARG A 131 24.53 40.19 -1.62
CA ARG A 131 25.69 40.34 -2.52
C ARG A 131 25.74 39.29 -3.64
N LYS A 132 24.96 38.20 -3.55
CA LYS A 132 24.94 37.11 -4.53
C LYS A 132 23.80 37.30 -5.55
N ARG A 133 24.17 37.38 -6.84
CA ARG A 133 23.21 37.58 -7.96
C ARG A 133 22.14 36.48 -8.07
N GLU A 134 22.50 35.24 -7.75
CA GLU A 134 21.58 34.10 -7.80
C GLU A 134 20.45 34.20 -6.77
N ILE A 135 20.73 34.73 -5.57
CA ILE A 135 19.73 34.84 -4.50
C ILE A 135 18.72 35.95 -4.83
N TRP A 136 19.14 37.03 -5.49
CA TRP A 136 18.23 38.07 -5.98
C TRP A 136 17.19 37.55 -6.98
N ILE A 137 17.57 36.63 -7.87
CA ILE A 137 16.63 36.01 -8.81
C ILE A 137 15.59 35.20 -8.05
N GLN A 138 16.01 34.47 -7.01
CA GLN A 138 15.12 33.64 -6.20
C GLN A 138 14.19 34.49 -5.30
N ILE A 139 14.68 35.60 -4.74
CA ILE A 139 13.86 36.55 -3.99
C ILE A 139 12.86 37.23 -4.93
N GLY A 140 13.30 37.68 -6.11
CA GLY A 140 12.40 38.26 -7.11
C GLY A 140 11.30 37.30 -7.54
N PHE A 141 11.63 36.03 -7.76
CA PHE A 141 10.65 34.97 -8.00
C PHE A 141 9.65 34.84 -6.85
N SER A 142 10.13 34.77 -5.60
CA SER A 142 9.27 34.68 -4.43
C SER A 142 8.34 35.89 -4.29
N ILE A 143 8.83 37.10 -4.56
CA ILE A 143 8.02 38.32 -4.54
C ILE A 143 6.89 38.25 -5.56
N VAL A 144 7.17 37.83 -6.80
CA VAL A 144 6.14 37.70 -7.84
C VAL A 144 5.10 36.65 -7.46
N VAL A 145 5.54 35.47 -7.00
CA VAL A 145 4.60 34.40 -6.63
C VAL A 145 3.76 34.82 -5.43
N ASN A 146 4.38 35.39 -4.41
CA ASN A 146 3.71 35.75 -3.15
C ASN A 146 2.84 36.99 -3.27
N TRP A 147 3.32 38.06 -3.89
CA TRP A 147 2.61 39.34 -3.85
C TRP A 147 1.76 39.61 -5.09
N ILE A 148 1.88 38.77 -6.13
CA ILE A 148 1.10 38.88 -7.36
C ILE A 148 0.34 37.58 -7.62
N VAL A 149 0.99 36.46 -7.90
CA VAL A 149 0.28 35.25 -8.37
C VAL A 149 -0.71 34.75 -7.32
N ALA A 150 -0.27 34.57 -6.09
CA ALA A 150 -1.06 33.92 -5.07
C ALA A 150 -2.28 34.75 -4.58
N PRO A 151 -2.23 36.09 -4.39
CA PRO A 151 -3.43 36.88 -4.07
C PRO A 151 -4.48 36.83 -5.19
N PHE A 152 -4.05 36.85 -6.45
CA PHE A 152 -4.95 36.71 -7.60
C PHE A 152 -5.59 35.32 -7.68
N VAL A 153 -4.82 34.25 -7.41
CA VAL A 153 -5.35 32.88 -7.35
C VAL A 153 -6.35 32.74 -6.21
N MET A 154 -6.06 33.29 -5.03
CA MET A 154 -7.01 33.27 -3.91
C MET A 154 -8.30 34.00 -4.26
N MET A 155 -8.21 35.19 -4.85
CA MET A 155 -9.39 35.94 -5.29
C MET A 155 -10.21 35.15 -6.30
N ALA A 156 -9.58 34.56 -7.32
CA ALA A 156 -10.27 33.77 -8.34
C ALA A 156 -11.02 32.57 -7.72
N LEU A 157 -10.38 31.87 -6.78
CA LEU A 157 -11.01 30.77 -6.05
C LEU A 157 -12.13 31.25 -5.14
N ALA A 158 -11.96 32.39 -4.47
CA ALA A 158 -12.99 32.96 -3.61
C ALA A 158 -14.25 33.33 -4.43
N TRP A 159 -14.10 33.86 -5.64
CA TRP A 159 -15.22 34.12 -6.55
C TRP A 159 -15.85 32.84 -7.13
N ALA A 160 -15.04 31.82 -7.42
CA ALA A 160 -15.52 30.56 -7.98
C ALA A 160 -16.32 29.73 -6.97
N PHE A 161 -15.91 29.72 -5.69
CA PHE A 161 -16.52 28.89 -4.65
C PHE A 161 -17.54 29.62 -3.78
N LEU A 162 -17.48 30.96 -3.70
CA LEU A 162 -18.38 31.78 -2.87
C LEU A 162 -19.02 32.92 -3.70
N PRO A 163 -19.76 32.61 -4.78
CA PRO A 163 -20.42 33.63 -5.60
C PRO A 163 -21.54 34.37 -4.85
N ASP A 164 -22.24 33.66 -3.95
CA ASP A 164 -23.42 34.09 -3.20
C ASP A 164 -23.11 34.70 -1.82
N LYS A 165 -21.88 34.53 -1.31
CA LYS A 165 -21.48 34.94 0.06
C LYS A 165 -20.36 35.96 0.05
N GLN A 166 -20.72 37.23 -0.12
CA GLN A 166 -19.76 38.34 -0.21
C GLN A 166 -18.87 38.48 1.03
N GLY A 167 -19.41 38.40 2.26
CA GLY A 167 -18.62 38.57 3.49
C GLY A 167 -17.54 37.50 3.66
N LEU A 168 -17.88 36.22 3.41
CA LEU A 168 -16.93 35.11 3.46
C LEU A 168 -15.86 35.23 2.37
N ARG A 169 -16.25 35.69 1.17
CA ARG A 169 -15.33 35.93 0.05
C ARG A 169 -14.31 37.02 0.38
N GLU A 170 -14.75 38.13 0.95
CA GLU A 170 -13.86 39.23 1.38
C GLU A 170 -12.89 38.78 2.48
N GLY A 171 -13.37 37.99 3.46
CA GLY A 171 -12.52 37.38 4.48
C GLY A 171 -11.47 36.43 3.90
N LEU A 172 -11.83 35.61 2.91
CA LEU A 172 -10.91 34.71 2.22
C LEU A 172 -9.86 35.47 1.38
N ILE A 173 -10.24 36.61 0.79
CA ILE A 173 -9.31 37.51 0.08
C ILE A 173 -8.31 38.12 1.07
N LEU A 174 -8.75 38.60 2.24
CA LEU A 174 -7.86 39.12 3.29
C LEU A 174 -6.83 38.08 3.72
N VAL A 175 -7.27 36.83 3.89
CA VAL A 175 -6.40 35.68 4.15
C VAL A 175 -5.35 35.51 3.06
N GLY A 176 -5.75 35.56 1.77
CA GLY A 176 -4.81 35.37 0.65
C GLY A 176 -3.77 36.47 0.48
N ILE A 177 -4.04 37.67 1.01
CA ILE A 177 -3.10 38.80 1.03
C ILE A 177 -2.11 38.64 2.20
N ALA A 178 -2.53 38.02 3.31
CA ALA A 178 -1.70 37.81 4.49
C ALA A 178 -0.65 36.72 4.25
N ARG A 179 0.61 37.12 4.04
CA ARG A 179 1.70 36.18 3.77
C ARG A 179 2.26 35.55 5.04
N CYS A 180 2.62 34.27 4.98
CA CYS A 180 3.21 33.59 6.12
C CYS A 180 4.62 34.12 6.45
N ILE A 181 4.86 34.33 7.74
CA ILE A 181 6.13 34.82 8.30
C ILE A 181 6.71 33.86 9.34
N ALA A 182 5.96 32.83 9.75
CA ALA A 182 6.27 32.07 10.94
C ALA A 182 6.20 30.56 10.69
N MET A 183 4.98 30.06 10.48
CA MET A 183 4.71 28.62 10.38
C MET A 183 5.47 27.94 9.23
N VAL A 184 5.84 28.70 8.19
CA VAL A 184 6.67 28.23 7.07
C VAL A 184 8.02 27.63 7.49
N LEU A 185 8.63 28.11 8.59
CA LEU A 185 9.89 27.55 9.10
C LEU A 185 9.72 26.12 9.60
N ILE A 186 8.55 25.81 10.17
CA ILE A 186 8.22 24.47 10.68
C ILE A 186 8.04 23.52 9.48
N TRP A 187 7.24 23.92 8.48
CA TRP A 187 7.02 23.10 7.28
C TRP A 187 8.30 22.86 6.50
N THR A 188 9.09 23.91 6.31
CA THR A 188 10.39 23.85 5.64
C THR A 188 11.35 22.91 6.38
N GLY A 189 11.43 23.03 7.70
CA GLY A 189 12.26 22.15 8.54
C GLY A 189 11.81 20.69 8.44
N LEU A 190 10.50 20.43 8.51
CA LEU A 190 9.95 19.08 8.41
C LEU A 190 10.15 18.46 7.02
N ALA A 191 10.09 19.26 5.95
CA ALA A 191 10.34 18.81 4.58
C ALA A 191 11.84 18.63 4.25
N GLY A 192 12.73 19.11 5.11
CA GLY A 192 14.18 19.11 4.84
C GLY A 192 14.61 20.17 3.83
N GLY A 193 13.90 21.31 3.80
CA GLY A 193 14.26 22.49 3.04
C GLY A 193 15.43 23.28 3.66
N ASP A 194 15.76 24.40 3.04
CA ASP A 194 16.79 25.32 3.53
C ASP A 194 16.20 26.31 4.55
N ASN A 195 16.59 26.17 5.82
CA ASN A 195 16.07 26.97 6.93
C ASN A 195 16.67 28.39 6.97
N GLU A 196 17.91 28.58 6.52
CA GLU A 196 18.53 29.91 6.46
C GLU A 196 17.88 30.74 5.36
N TYR A 197 17.67 30.12 4.20
CA TYR A 197 16.96 30.74 3.09
C TYR A 197 15.50 31.05 3.45
N CYS A 198 14.84 30.15 4.19
CA CYS A 198 13.48 30.36 4.70
C CYS A 198 13.41 31.58 5.62
N ALA A 199 14.36 31.74 6.55
CA ALA A 199 14.42 32.89 7.44
C ALA A 199 14.58 34.22 6.69
N ILE A 200 15.31 34.22 5.56
CA ILE A 200 15.47 35.39 4.70
C ILE A 200 14.15 35.75 4.00
N LEU A 201 13.47 34.76 3.44
CA LEU A 201 12.14 34.98 2.83
C LEU A 201 11.13 35.48 3.86
N VAL A 202 11.16 34.96 5.09
CA VAL A 202 10.36 35.44 6.21
C VAL A 202 10.64 36.92 6.50
N ALA A 203 11.91 37.35 6.55
CA ALA A 203 12.27 38.74 6.81
C ALA A 203 11.73 39.66 5.71
N VAL A 204 11.92 39.27 4.44
CA VAL A 204 11.44 40.02 3.28
C VAL A 204 9.91 40.09 3.26
N ASN A 205 9.23 38.97 3.49
CA ASN A 205 7.77 38.93 3.55
C ASN A 205 7.22 39.76 4.70
N SER A 206 7.86 39.76 5.87
CA SER A 206 7.44 40.56 7.03
C SER A 206 7.52 42.07 6.71
N PHE A 207 8.60 42.51 6.07
CA PHE A 207 8.74 43.90 5.64
C PHE A 207 7.71 44.27 4.57
N LEU A 208 7.58 43.45 3.52
CA LEU A 208 6.61 43.69 2.45
C LEU A 208 5.17 43.67 2.97
N GLN A 209 4.86 42.88 4.00
CA GLN A 209 3.53 42.82 4.59
C GLN A 209 3.18 44.06 5.40
N ILE A 210 4.15 44.70 6.07
CA ILE A 210 3.90 46.00 6.71
C ILE A 210 3.56 47.08 5.66
N VAL A 211 4.18 47.03 4.48
CA VAL A 211 4.03 48.07 3.45
C VAL A 211 2.85 47.80 2.49
N LEU A 212 2.72 46.57 1.99
CA LEU A 212 1.82 46.21 0.89
C LEU A 212 0.47 45.67 1.35
N PHE A 213 0.34 45.21 2.59
CA PHE A 213 -0.91 44.57 3.04
C PHE A 213 -2.11 45.53 2.97
N ALA A 214 -1.99 46.74 3.53
CA ALA A 214 -3.09 47.71 3.52
C ALA A 214 -3.45 48.20 2.09
N PRO A 215 -2.47 48.57 1.22
CA PRO A 215 -2.77 48.88 -0.18
C PRO A 215 -3.43 47.74 -0.95
N LEU A 216 -2.95 46.50 -0.79
CA LEU A 216 -3.52 45.35 -1.50
C LEU A 216 -4.91 44.98 -0.98
N ALA A 217 -5.16 45.07 0.32
CA ALA A 217 -6.49 44.87 0.88
C ALA A 217 -7.51 45.84 0.26
N LEU A 218 -7.14 47.11 0.08
CA LEU A 218 -7.99 48.07 -0.62
C LEU A 218 -8.15 47.74 -2.11
N LEU A 219 -7.07 47.37 -2.80
CA LEU A 219 -7.13 47.02 -4.22
C LEU A 219 -8.09 45.84 -4.46
N PHE A 220 -7.90 44.73 -3.75
CA PHE A 220 -8.68 43.52 -4.00
C PHE A 220 -10.13 43.62 -3.51
N ILE A 221 -10.37 44.25 -2.36
CA ILE A 221 -11.72 44.31 -1.77
C ILE A 221 -12.52 45.49 -2.33
N LYS A 222 -11.94 46.69 -2.36
CA LYS A 222 -12.65 47.91 -2.75
C LYS A 222 -12.67 48.10 -4.27
N VAL A 223 -11.53 47.92 -4.95
CA VAL A 223 -11.42 48.23 -6.39
C VAL A 223 -11.86 47.05 -7.25
N ILE A 224 -11.36 45.85 -6.99
CA ILE A 224 -11.62 44.68 -7.85
C ILE A 224 -12.94 43.99 -7.47
N SER A 225 -13.16 43.73 -6.18
CA SER A 225 -14.36 43.02 -5.72
C SER A 225 -15.61 43.91 -5.60
N HIS A 226 -15.52 45.21 -5.90
CA HIS A 226 -16.62 46.18 -5.83
C HIS A 226 -17.44 46.05 -4.53
N GLY A 227 -16.77 46.16 -3.37
CA GLY A 227 -17.39 46.04 -2.05
C GLY A 227 -18.73 46.79 -1.95
N GLY A 228 -19.74 46.15 -1.35
CA GLY A 228 -21.12 46.65 -1.35
C GLY A 228 -21.27 48.02 -0.66
N PRO A 229 -22.36 48.77 -0.95
CA PRO A 229 -22.60 50.09 -0.36
C PRO A 229 -22.93 49.94 1.13
N GLY A 230 -21.91 49.98 1.99
CA GLY A 230 -22.09 49.94 3.45
C GLY A 230 -20.87 49.52 4.29
N VAL A 231 -19.85 48.88 3.70
CA VAL A 231 -18.69 48.37 4.47
C VAL A 231 -17.38 48.78 3.80
N SER A 232 -16.89 49.98 4.11
CA SER A 232 -15.62 50.47 3.56
C SER A 232 -14.44 50.07 4.43
N VAL A 233 -13.55 49.21 3.92
CA VAL A 233 -12.24 48.93 4.51
C VAL A 233 -11.46 50.24 4.67
N SER A 234 -11.11 50.61 5.90
CA SER A 234 -10.35 51.81 6.21
C SER A 234 -8.85 51.54 6.14
N TYR A 235 -8.13 52.30 5.32
CA TYR A 235 -6.65 52.21 5.23
C TYR A 235 -5.99 52.37 6.61
N SER A 236 -6.45 53.37 7.38
CA SER A 236 -5.88 53.69 8.69
C SER A 236 -6.03 52.54 9.68
N THR A 237 -7.21 51.90 9.70
CA THR A 237 -7.48 50.76 10.59
C THR A 237 -6.60 49.57 10.23
N VAL A 238 -6.57 49.19 8.94
CA VAL A 238 -5.75 48.06 8.47
C VAL A 238 -4.26 48.30 8.72
N ALA A 239 -3.75 49.47 8.35
CA ALA A 239 -2.34 49.82 8.53
C ALA A 239 -1.94 49.87 10.02
N THR A 240 -2.81 50.40 10.89
CA THR A 240 -2.56 50.45 12.33
C THR A 240 -2.53 49.04 12.93
N SER A 241 -3.50 48.18 12.58
CA SER A 241 -3.52 46.79 13.04
C SER A 241 -2.28 46.02 12.59
N VAL A 242 -1.87 46.17 11.32
CA VAL A 242 -0.63 45.53 10.82
C VAL A 242 0.61 46.08 11.53
N GLY A 243 0.72 47.40 11.71
CA GLY A 243 1.83 48.03 12.42
C GLY A 243 1.95 47.54 13.87
N VAL A 244 0.83 47.34 14.56
CA VAL A 244 0.82 46.88 15.96
C VAL A 244 1.11 45.39 16.07
N PHE A 245 0.39 44.54 15.32
CA PHE A 245 0.51 43.09 15.47
C PHE A 245 1.73 42.49 14.77
N LEU A 246 2.29 43.16 13.76
CA LEU A 246 3.50 42.70 13.06
C LEU A 246 4.70 43.62 13.30
N GLY A 247 4.51 44.94 13.25
CA GLY A 247 5.61 45.91 13.38
C GLY A 247 6.25 45.92 14.76
N ILE A 248 5.46 45.86 15.84
CA ILE A 248 5.99 45.85 17.22
C ILE A 248 6.84 44.58 17.48
N PRO A 249 6.35 43.35 17.22
CA PRO A 249 7.18 42.15 17.39
C PRO A 249 8.44 42.15 16.54
N LEU A 250 8.38 42.65 15.29
CA LEU A 250 9.54 42.74 14.41
C LEU A 250 10.59 43.72 14.96
N GLY A 251 10.16 44.92 15.36
CA GLY A 251 11.06 45.93 15.95
C GLY A 251 11.69 45.42 17.25
N ALA A 252 10.89 44.78 18.12
CA ALA A 252 11.38 44.18 19.35
C ALA A 252 12.39 43.06 19.08
N ALA A 253 12.13 42.17 18.11
CA ALA A 253 13.03 41.08 17.77
C ALA A 253 14.38 41.58 17.22
N ILE A 254 14.35 42.60 16.35
CA ILE A 254 15.55 43.24 15.80
C ILE A 254 16.37 43.87 16.95
N LEU A 255 15.72 44.66 17.81
CA LEU A 255 16.38 45.32 18.93
C LEU A 255 17.00 44.31 19.91
N THR A 256 16.23 43.28 20.27
CA THR A 256 16.70 42.20 21.16
C THR A 256 17.89 41.46 20.55
N ARG A 257 17.84 41.13 19.26
CA ARG A 257 18.93 40.41 18.59
C ARG A 257 20.23 41.22 18.58
N PHE A 258 20.21 42.47 18.11
CA PHE A 258 21.42 43.30 18.07
C PHE A 258 21.97 43.62 19.47
N THR A 259 21.09 43.83 20.46
CA THR A 259 21.51 44.11 21.84
C THR A 259 22.15 42.88 22.50
N LEU A 260 21.51 41.71 22.42
CA LEU A 260 22.02 40.49 23.03
C LEU A 260 23.26 39.93 22.33
N LEU A 261 23.37 40.07 21.01
CA LEU A 261 24.60 39.71 20.29
C LEU A 261 25.78 40.60 20.70
N LYS A 262 25.53 41.90 20.93
CA LYS A 262 26.55 42.85 21.39
C LYS A 262 27.01 42.59 22.82
N ILE A 263 26.13 42.10 23.69
CA ILE A 263 26.41 41.86 25.12
C ILE A 263 26.97 40.45 25.38
N GLY A 264 26.36 39.41 24.80
CA GLY A 264 26.65 38.00 25.13
C GLY A 264 27.32 37.18 24.02
N GLY A 265 27.48 37.75 22.82
CA GLY A 265 27.99 37.03 21.65
C GLY A 265 27.04 35.96 21.10
N GLU A 266 27.43 35.34 19.98
CA GLU A 266 26.59 34.42 19.21
C GLU A 266 26.25 33.12 19.97
N ARG A 267 27.21 32.59 20.76
CA ARG A 267 26.99 31.37 21.56
C ARG A 267 25.91 31.55 22.63
N PHE A 268 25.94 32.66 23.37
CA PHE A 268 24.92 32.95 24.39
C PHE A 268 23.54 33.10 23.76
N TYR A 269 23.45 33.83 22.66
CA TYR A 269 22.20 34.03 21.94
C TYR A 269 21.58 32.71 21.48
N ASN A 270 22.36 31.85 20.83
CA ASN A 270 21.87 30.60 20.25
C ASN A 270 21.63 29.50 21.31
N GLN A 271 22.51 29.35 22.30
CA GLN A 271 22.44 28.21 23.24
C GLN A 271 21.58 28.49 24.48
N VAL A 272 21.44 29.76 24.89
CA VAL A 272 20.72 30.15 26.11
C VAL A 272 19.43 30.88 25.75
N PHE A 273 19.53 32.04 25.09
CA PHE A 273 18.37 32.90 24.84
C PHE A 273 17.36 32.25 23.88
N LEU A 274 17.79 31.79 22.70
CA LEU A 274 16.87 31.16 21.73
C LEU A 274 16.28 29.85 22.25
N LYS A 275 17.04 29.08 23.05
CA LYS A 275 16.53 27.86 23.68
C LYS A 275 15.42 28.16 24.68
N PHE A 276 15.53 29.27 25.41
CA PHE A 276 14.49 29.75 26.34
C PHE A 276 13.30 30.40 25.62
N ALA A 277 13.54 31.21 24.58
CA ALA A 277 12.49 31.94 23.88
C ALA A 277 11.66 31.07 22.92
N ALA A 278 12.26 30.05 22.28
CA ALA A 278 11.60 29.25 21.25
C ALA A 278 10.29 28.55 21.70
N PRO A 279 10.18 27.95 22.91
CA PRO A 279 8.95 27.31 23.37
C PRO A 279 7.77 28.27 23.53
N TRP A 280 8.03 29.54 23.88
CA TRP A 280 6.97 30.55 24.07
C TRP A 280 6.19 30.85 22.79
N SER A 281 6.82 30.69 21.63
CA SER A 281 6.13 30.85 20.35
C SER A 281 5.01 29.83 20.19
N LEU A 282 5.32 28.56 20.51
CA LEU A 282 4.37 27.46 20.40
C LEU A 282 3.26 27.55 21.46
N ILE A 283 3.62 27.91 22.68
CA ILE A 283 2.64 28.14 23.75
C ILE A 283 1.70 29.29 23.36
N GLY A 284 2.25 30.40 22.83
CA GLY A 284 1.47 31.52 22.34
C GLY A 284 0.53 31.13 21.20
N LEU A 285 1.00 30.29 20.26
CA LEU A 285 0.17 29.77 19.16
C LEU A 285 -1.01 28.95 19.69
N LEU A 286 -0.75 27.96 20.56
CA LEU A 286 -1.80 27.10 21.12
C LEU A 286 -2.80 27.90 21.97
N PHE A 287 -2.31 28.86 22.76
CA PHE A 287 -3.15 29.78 23.52
C PHE A 287 -4.03 30.64 22.61
N THR A 288 -3.46 31.21 21.55
CA THR A 288 -4.21 32.03 20.58
C THR A 288 -5.30 31.22 19.89
N ILE A 289 -4.98 30.01 19.43
CA ILE A 289 -5.95 29.09 18.80
C ILE A 289 -7.06 28.75 19.79
N LEU A 290 -6.74 28.36 21.02
CA LEU A 290 -7.73 28.01 22.03
C LEU A 290 -8.67 29.18 22.32
N VAL A 291 -8.12 30.38 22.56
CA VAL A 291 -8.90 31.59 22.87
C VAL A 291 -9.76 32.02 21.67
N LEU A 292 -9.22 31.92 20.45
CA LEU A 292 -9.95 32.25 19.23
C LEU A 292 -11.16 31.35 19.03
N PHE A 293 -10.96 30.03 19.07
CA PHE A 293 -12.04 29.06 18.91
C PHE A 293 -12.99 29.04 20.12
N ALA A 294 -12.53 29.40 21.31
CA ALA A 294 -13.41 29.64 22.45
C ALA A 294 -14.27 30.90 22.28
N SER A 295 -13.73 31.95 21.66
CA SER A 295 -14.48 33.19 21.40
C SER A 295 -15.45 33.07 20.23
N GLN A 296 -15.18 32.22 19.23
CA GLN A 296 -16.01 32.07 18.03
C GLN A 296 -16.65 30.69 17.85
N GLY A 297 -16.51 29.79 18.83
CA GLY A 297 -16.94 28.39 18.72
C GLY A 297 -18.41 28.21 18.39
N HIS A 298 -19.27 29.09 18.92
CA HIS A 298 -20.70 29.08 18.62
C HIS A 298 -21.01 29.38 17.15
N GLN A 299 -20.34 30.38 16.56
CA GLN A 299 -20.53 30.72 15.14
C GLN A 299 -19.97 29.63 14.21
N VAL A 300 -18.83 29.03 14.57
CA VAL A 300 -18.22 27.94 13.78
C VAL A 300 -19.14 26.73 13.68
N VAL A 301 -19.83 26.36 14.77
CA VAL A 301 -20.74 25.21 14.79
C VAL A 301 -22.08 25.53 14.13
N HIS A 302 -22.69 26.68 14.44
CA HIS A 302 -24.00 27.05 13.86
C HIS A 302 -23.92 27.38 12.36
N GLN A 303 -22.75 27.78 11.85
CA GLN A 303 -22.54 28.04 10.43
C GLN A 303 -21.66 26.99 9.74
N ILE A 304 -21.81 25.70 10.10
CA ILE A 304 -20.96 24.62 9.58
C ILE A 304 -20.95 24.55 8.03
N VAL A 305 -22.08 24.86 7.39
CA VAL A 305 -22.18 24.90 5.92
C VAL A 305 -21.26 25.99 5.33
N SER A 306 -21.23 27.17 5.94
CA SER A 306 -20.31 28.26 5.55
C SER A 306 -18.85 27.85 5.75
N VAL A 307 -18.54 27.18 6.86
CA VAL A 307 -17.19 26.69 7.17
C VAL A 307 -16.71 25.69 6.12
N VAL A 308 -17.53 24.71 5.75
CA VAL A 308 -17.20 23.72 4.71
C VAL A 308 -17.03 24.39 3.34
N ARG A 309 -17.89 25.37 3.00
CA ARG A 309 -17.77 26.12 1.73
C ARG A 309 -16.50 26.97 1.67
N VAL A 310 -16.03 27.53 2.79
CA VAL A 310 -14.75 28.26 2.87
C VAL A 310 -13.55 27.30 2.82
N ALA A 311 -13.70 26.08 3.35
CA ALA A 311 -12.63 25.09 3.36
C ALA A 311 -12.22 24.62 1.95
N ALA A 312 -13.18 24.41 1.06
CA ALA A 312 -12.92 23.93 -0.30
C ALA A 312 -11.92 24.80 -1.11
N PRO A 313 -12.11 26.13 -1.24
CA PRO A 313 -11.15 26.97 -1.97
C PRO A 313 -9.79 27.06 -1.27
N LEU A 314 -9.72 26.96 0.07
CA LEU A 314 -8.45 26.94 0.80
C LEU A 314 -7.62 25.68 0.49
N VAL A 315 -8.24 24.50 0.48
CA VAL A 315 -7.56 23.24 0.11
C VAL A 315 -7.01 23.33 -1.32
N VAL A 316 -7.82 23.82 -2.26
CA VAL A 316 -7.41 23.99 -3.66
C VAL A 316 -6.28 25.01 -3.78
N TYR A 317 -6.38 26.16 -3.09
CA TYR A 317 -5.35 27.20 -3.08
C TYR A 317 -4.00 26.65 -2.62
N PHE A 318 -3.95 25.97 -1.47
CA PHE A 318 -2.71 25.43 -0.91
C PHE A 318 -2.08 24.39 -1.83
N ALA A 319 -2.87 23.47 -2.38
CA ALA A 319 -2.36 22.45 -3.29
C ALA A 319 -1.84 23.07 -4.59
N VAL A 320 -2.62 23.95 -5.23
CA VAL A 320 -2.26 24.56 -6.52
C VAL A 320 -1.02 25.42 -6.41
N ILE A 321 -0.96 26.34 -5.44
CA ILE A 321 0.20 27.23 -5.28
C ILE A 321 1.45 26.43 -4.92
N PHE A 322 1.33 25.41 -4.08
CA PHE A 322 2.45 24.56 -3.71
C PHE A 322 3.02 23.81 -4.92
N PHE A 323 2.19 23.07 -5.66
CA PHE A 323 2.66 22.28 -6.80
C PHE A 323 3.10 23.16 -7.96
N LEU A 324 2.43 24.28 -8.22
CA LEU A 324 2.84 25.24 -9.25
C LEU A 324 4.23 25.80 -8.94
N THR A 325 4.45 26.25 -7.70
CA THR A 325 5.74 26.79 -7.27
C THR A 325 6.83 25.71 -7.32
N LEU A 326 6.52 24.49 -6.90
CA LEU A 326 7.45 23.36 -6.95
C LEU A 326 7.84 22.99 -8.39
N LEU A 327 6.87 22.96 -9.31
CA LEU A 327 7.11 22.67 -10.73
C LEU A 327 7.93 23.76 -11.41
N VAL A 328 7.63 25.03 -11.15
CA VAL A 328 8.36 26.16 -11.75
C VAL A 328 9.79 26.22 -11.22
N THR A 329 9.98 26.10 -9.90
CA THR A 329 11.31 26.09 -9.29
C THR A 329 12.14 24.89 -9.75
N HIS A 330 11.52 23.73 -9.94
CA HIS A 330 12.16 22.57 -10.54
C HIS A 330 12.60 22.83 -12.00
N LYS A 331 11.74 23.44 -12.83
CA LYS A 331 12.07 23.81 -14.21
C LYS A 331 13.17 24.87 -14.30
N LEU A 332 13.26 25.78 -13.33
CA LEU A 332 14.32 26.78 -13.22
C LEU A 332 15.64 26.21 -12.69
N GLY A 333 15.69 24.91 -12.36
CA GLY A 333 16.90 24.22 -11.91
C GLY A 333 17.26 24.49 -10.45
N PHE A 334 16.31 24.94 -9.62
CA PHE A 334 16.58 25.16 -8.20
C PHE A 334 16.77 23.83 -7.49
N GLY A 335 17.78 23.75 -6.62
CA GLY A 335 18.02 22.56 -5.81
C GLY A 335 16.83 22.25 -4.88
N TYR A 336 16.65 20.97 -4.53
CA TYR A 336 15.52 20.50 -3.73
C TYR A 336 15.24 21.36 -2.48
N LYS A 337 16.29 21.64 -1.70
CA LYS A 337 16.15 22.38 -0.44
C LYS A 337 15.52 23.77 -0.66
N LEU A 338 15.93 24.45 -1.73
CA LEU A 338 15.43 25.78 -2.10
C LEU A 338 14.02 25.69 -2.72
N ALA A 339 13.79 24.72 -3.59
CA ALA A 339 12.48 24.49 -4.21
C ALA A 339 11.40 24.17 -3.16
N ALA A 340 11.73 23.33 -2.18
CA ALA A 340 10.84 23.03 -1.05
C ALA A 340 10.56 24.27 -0.21
N THR A 341 11.61 25.02 0.18
CA THR A 341 11.45 26.28 0.94
C THR A 341 10.55 27.28 0.20
N GLN A 342 10.77 27.47 -1.11
CA GLN A 342 9.95 28.37 -1.93
C GLN A 342 8.49 27.94 -2.00
N SER A 343 8.25 26.64 -2.19
CA SER A 343 6.90 26.10 -2.34
C SER A 343 6.08 26.22 -1.06
N PHE A 344 6.68 25.94 0.10
CA PHE A 344 6.02 26.16 1.40
C PHE A 344 5.83 27.65 1.69
N THR A 345 6.80 28.50 1.34
CA THR A 345 6.65 29.96 1.52
C THR A 345 5.52 30.53 0.68
N ALA A 346 5.36 30.03 -0.55
CA ALA A 346 4.31 30.49 -1.46
C ALA A 346 2.90 30.03 -1.03
N ALA A 347 2.80 28.78 -0.58
CA ALA A 347 1.53 28.19 -0.20
C ALA A 347 1.02 28.71 1.15
N SER A 348 1.89 28.99 2.13
CA SER A 348 1.45 29.38 3.47
C SER A 348 0.95 30.81 3.57
N ASN A 349 -0.05 31.02 4.44
CA ASN A 349 -0.60 32.35 4.75
C ASN A 349 -0.38 32.71 6.24
N ASN A 350 -0.68 33.95 6.64
CA ASN A 350 -0.65 34.40 8.03
C ASN A 350 -2.08 34.70 8.49
N PHE A 351 -2.72 33.67 9.02
CA PHE A 351 -4.11 33.74 9.46
C PHE A 351 -4.28 34.61 10.68
N GLU A 352 -3.29 34.61 11.57
CA GLU A 352 -3.25 35.39 12.79
C GLU A 352 -3.39 36.89 12.51
N LEU A 353 -2.64 37.39 11.52
CA LEU A 353 -2.75 38.77 11.07
C LEU A 353 -4.08 39.01 10.33
N ALA A 354 -4.50 38.08 9.48
CA ALA A 354 -5.77 38.20 8.74
C ALA A 354 -6.97 38.30 9.69
N ILE A 355 -7.00 37.48 10.75
CA ILE A 355 -8.00 37.52 11.82
C ILE A 355 -7.93 38.85 12.56
N ALA A 356 -6.74 39.28 12.98
CA ALA A 356 -6.58 40.55 13.71
C ALA A 356 -7.11 41.74 12.90
N VAL A 357 -6.82 41.79 11.59
CA VAL A 357 -7.32 42.83 10.70
C VAL A 357 -8.82 42.68 10.45
N ALA A 358 -9.32 41.46 10.20
CA ALA A 358 -10.74 41.21 9.96
C ALA A 358 -11.58 41.62 11.17
N VAL A 359 -11.17 41.24 12.37
CA VAL A 359 -11.83 41.60 13.63
C VAL A 359 -11.74 43.11 13.88
N ALA A 360 -10.59 43.74 13.64
CA ALA A 360 -10.43 45.18 13.84
C ALA A 360 -11.22 46.03 12.83
N THR A 361 -11.44 45.53 11.61
CA THR A 361 -12.07 46.27 10.51
C THR A 361 -13.58 46.00 10.42
N PHE A 362 -14.00 44.75 10.61
CA PHE A 362 -15.38 44.29 10.40
C PHE A 362 -16.08 43.83 11.69
N GLY A 363 -15.33 43.67 12.79
CA GLY A 363 -15.85 43.17 14.06
C GLY A 363 -15.67 41.66 14.23
N ALA A 364 -15.74 41.22 15.49
CA ALA A 364 -15.53 39.82 15.86
C ALA A 364 -16.66 38.89 15.43
N ASP A 365 -17.87 39.41 15.19
CA ASP A 365 -19.04 38.61 14.80
C ASP A 365 -19.31 38.66 13.29
N SER A 366 -18.34 39.11 12.49
CA SER A 366 -18.47 39.26 11.05
C SER A 366 -18.14 37.97 10.28
N ASP A 367 -18.78 37.78 9.13
CA ASP A 367 -18.46 36.69 8.20
C ASP A 367 -16.98 36.73 7.75
N GLN A 368 -16.40 37.93 7.62
CA GLN A 368 -14.99 38.13 7.28
C GLN A 368 -14.07 37.55 8.37
N ALA A 369 -14.41 37.77 9.65
CA ALA A 369 -13.67 37.21 10.77
C ALA A 369 -13.83 35.68 10.84
N LEU A 370 -15.05 35.17 10.60
CA LEU A 370 -15.30 33.72 10.55
C LEU A 370 -14.46 33.04 9.45
N ALA A 371 -14.45 33.58 8.23
CA ALA A 371 -13.66 33.04 7.13
C ALA A 371 -12.15 33.04 7.43
N ALA A 372 -11.64 34.06 8.14
CA ALA A 372 -10.26 34.11 8.59
C ALA A 372 -9.95 33.04 9.67
N THR A 373 -10.89 32.77 10.59
CA THR A 373 -10.78 31.74 11.63
C THR A 373 -10.85 30.31 11.09
N VAL A 374 -11.55 30.05 9.98
CA VAL A 374 -11.56 28.74 9.31
C VAL A 374 -10.20 28.37 8.72
N GLY A 375 -9.40 29.39 8.41
CA GLY A 375 -8.07 29.25 7.84
C GLY A 375 -7.12 28.24 8.51
N PRO A 376 -6.76 28.43 9.79
CA PRO A 376 -5.91 27.51 10.53
C PRO A 376 -6.42 26.06 10.58
N LEU A 377 -7.75 25.86 10.58
CA LEU A 377 -8.38 24.53 10.58
C LEU A 377 -8.00 23.73 9.32
N ILE A 378 -7.79 24.42 8.19
CA ILE A 378 -7.52 23.83 6.89
C ILE A 378 -6.03 23.86 6.53
N GLU A 379 -5.32 24.94 6.86
CA GLU A 379 -3.90 25.09 6.51
C GLU A 379 -3.05 23.99 7.15
N VAL A 380 -3.21 23.76 8.45
CA VAL A 380 -2.35 22.85 9.22
C VAL A 380 -2.41 21.41 8.68
N PRO A 381 -3.59 20.80 8.45
CA PRO A 381 -3.66 19.45 7.88
C PRO A 381 -3.12 19.37 6.45
N VAL A 382 -3.45 20.35 5.61
CA VAL A 382 -3.08 20.35 4.18
C VAL A 382 -1.56 20.50 4.02
N LEU A 383 -0.94 21.49 4.68
CA LEU A 383 0.50 21.71 4.57
C LEU A 383 1.30 20.54 5.16
N LEU A 384 0.83 19.94 6.26
CA LEU A 384 1.43 18.73 6.81
C LEU A 384 1.34 17.56 5.81
N GLY A 385 0.20 17.39 5.15
CA GLY A 385 0.03 16.43 4.05
C GLY A 385 1.04 16.65 2.93
N LEU A 386 1.24 17.90 2.49
CA LEU A 386 2.20 18.25 1.45
C LEU A 386 3.66 17.98 1.86
N VAL A 387 4.02 18.16 3.13
CA VAL A 387 5.34 17.74 3.66
C VAL A 387 5.57 16.25 3.45
N TYR A 388 4.59 15.41 3.77
CA TYR A 388 4.70 13.96 3.57
C TYR A 388 4.79 13.59 2.09
N VAL A 389 4.00 14.25 1.23
CA VAL A 389 4.04 14.05 -0.22
C VAL A 389 5.44 14.34 -0.78
N VAL A 390 6.03 15.49 -0.45
CA VAL A 390 7.35 15.87 -0.96
C VAL A 390 8.46 14.96 -0.42
N LYS A 391 8.39 14.54 0.85
CA LYS A 391 9.34 13.57 1.40
C LYS A 391 9.25 12.20 0.72
N CYS A 392 8.05 11.77 0.34
CA CYS A 392 7.84 10.54 -0.42
C CYS A 392 8.57 10.62 -1.78
N VAL A 393 8.37 11.73 -2.51
CA VAL A 393 8.99 11.97 -3.83
C VAL A 393 10.53 11.98 -3.76
N VAL A 394 11.12 12.57 -2.71
CA VAL A 394 12.60 12.59 -2.56
C VAL A 394 13.19 11.25 -2.17
N SER A 395 12.50 10.48 -1.32
CA SER A 395 12.92 9.13 -0.93
C SER A 395 13.05 8.22 -2.15
N GLU A 396 12.20 8.40 -3.15
CA GLU A 396 12.28 7.71 -4.43
C GLU A 396 13.44 8.21 -5.31
N HIS A 397 13.68 9.52 -5.35
CA HIS A 397 14.73 10.11 -6.20
C HIS A 397 16.16 9.81 -5.70
N SER A 398 16.39 9.81 -4.39
CA SER A 398 17.72 9.58 -3.79
C SER A 398 18.21 8.12 -3.93
N ARG A 399 17.32 7.17 -4.22
CA ARG A 399 17.67 5.77 -4.54
C ARG A 399 18.01 5.56 -6.03
N SER A 400 17.96 6.61 -6.86
CA SER A 400 17.98 6.49 -8.31
C SER A 400 19.25 6.99 -9.04
N THR A 401 20.29 7.45 -8.35
CA THR A 401 21.54 7.93 -9.01
C THR A 401 22.82 7.18 -8.59
N PRO A 402 23.33 6.26 -9.44
CA PRO A 402 24.76 6.08 -9.66
C PRO A 402 25.20 6.95 -10.86
N THR A 403 26.29 7.68 -10.72
CA THR A 403 26.82 8.62 -11.72
C THR A 403 27.39 7.93 -12.96
N GLY A 404 26.94 8.34 -14.16
CA GLY A 404 27.59 7.98 -15.44
C GLY A 404 26.80 8.34 -16.70
N LEU A 405 27.14 9.49 -17.30
CA LEU A 405 26.78 10.01 -18.64
C LEU A 405 25.31 10.20 -19.05
N GLY A 406 24.95 11.49 -19.16
CA GLY A 406 23.72 12.08 -19.68
C GLY A 406 23.18 11.58 -21.03
N LYS A 407 21.86 11.39 -21.07
CA LYS A 407 20.92 12.37 -21.64
C LYS A 407 19.55 12.17 -20.99
N ALA A 408 19.00 13.24 -20.42
CA ALA A 408 17.69 13.23 -19.77
C ALA A 408 16.57 13.08 -20.80
N ARG A 409 15.66 12.13 -20.58
CA ARG A 409 14.27 12.17 -21.06
C ARG A 409 13.39 11.66 -19.92
N VAL A 410 12.66 12.60 -19.31
CA VAL A 410 11.66 12.31 -18.29
C VAL A 410 10.28 12.26 -18.95
N VAL A 411 9.52 11.26 -18.53
CA VAL A 411 8.10 11.02 -18.81
C VAL A 411 7.28 12.21 -18.33
N CYS A 412 6.58 12.88 -19.25
CA CYS A 412 5.67 13.97 -18.93
C CYS A 412 4.25 13.41 -18.80
N ALA A 413 3.58 13.74 -17.69
CA ALA A 413 2.14 13.59 -17.55
C ALA A 413 1.42 14.45 -18.60
N THR A 414 0.47 13.83 -19.29
CA THR A 414 -0.24 14.39 -20.45
C THR A 414 -1.31 15.39 -20.01
N ILE A 415 -1.26 16.62 -20.56
CA ILE A 415 -2.43 17.47 -20.83
C ILE A 415 -2.44 17.65 -22.35
N PRO A 416 -3.58 17.47 -23.06
CA PRO A 416 -3.57 17.53 -24.52
C PRO A 416 -3.55 18.98 -25.00
N GLN A 417 -2.60 19.33 -25.86
CA GLN A 417 -2.69 20.50 -26.73
C GLN A 417 -2.68 20.08 -28.20
N VAL A 418 -3.58 20.74 -28.93
CA VAL A 418 -3.94 20.58 -30.34
C VAL A 418 -2.75 20.93 -31.26
N SER A 419 -2.74 20.27 -32.42
CA SER A 419 -1.83 20.38 -33.57
C SER A 419 -1.19 21.75 -33.86
N LEU A 420 0.11 21.73 -34.15
CA LEU A 420 0.72 22.47 -35.26
C LEU A 420 2.14 21.96 -35.52
N ALA A 421 2.31 21.17 -36.58
CA ALA A 421 3.60 20.92 -37.21
C ALA A 421 3.83 21.98 -38.29
N TYR A 422 5.03 22.58 -38.32
CA TYR A 422 5.84 22.87 -39.52
C TYR A 422 7.00 23.83 -39.16
N LEU A 423 8.14 23.61 -39.81
CA LEU A 423 9.30 24.50 -40.05
C LEU A 423 10.61 24.32 -39.24
N SER A 424 11.64 24.00 -40.05
CA SER A 424 13.03 24.48 -40.01
C SER A 424 14.14 23.58 -39.41
N SER A 425 14.73 22.84 -40.34
CA SER A 425 16.15 22.53 -40.60
C SER A 425 17.29 23.24 -39.83
N SER A 426 18.31 22.41 -39.54
CA SER A 426 19.76 22.64 -39.69
C SER A 426 20.49 23.67 -38.82
N ILE A 427 21.50 23.20 -38.06
CA ILE A 427 22.88 23.74 -37.97
C ILE A 427 23.77 22.70 -37.26
N MET A 428 24.83 22.26 -37.94
CA MET A 428 25.97 21.51 -37.38
C MET A 428 26.94 22.47 -36.67
N ALA A 429 27.58 22.03 -35.58
CA ALA A 429 28.71 22.73 -34.96
C ALA A 429 29.93 21.80 -34.77
N PRO A 430 31.17 22.32 -34.91
CA PRO A 430 32.39 21.52 -35.07
C PRO A 430 33.10 21.17 -33.76
N THR A 431 33.90 20.09 -33.78
CA THR A 431 34.64 19.53 -32.65
C THR A 431 36.09 20.04 -32.60
N THR A 432 36.60 20.39 -31.41
CA THR A 432 38.03 20.69 -31.17
C THR A 432 38.66 19.82 -30.05
N PRO A 433 39.95 19.46 -30.13
CA PRO A 433 40.58 18.45 -29.28
C PRO A 433 41.49 19.08 -28.21
N LYS A 434 40.96 19.40 -27.02
CA LYS A 434 41.78 19.78 -25.85
C LYS A 434 41.49 18.98 -24.57
N LYS A 435 40.57 18.01 -24.60
CA LYS A 435 40.09 17.32 -23.38
C LYS A 435 40.90 16.10 -22.90
N LYS A 436 41.89 15.59 -23.64
CA LYS A 436 42.54 14.31 -23.26
C LYS A 436 43.55 14.40 -22.10
N SER A 437 44.20 15.55 -21.87
CA SER A 437 45.24 15.69 -20.84
C SER A 437 44.67 15.83 -19.42
N ALA A 438 43.62 16.64 -19.23
CA ALA A 438 42.99 16.85 -17.92
C ALA A 438 42.25 15.59 -17.39
N THR A 439 41.76 14.74 -18.28
CA THR A 439 41.06 13.50 -17.90
C THR A 439 42.02 12.45 -17.32
N LEU A 440 43.24 12.34 -17.85
CA LEU A 440 44.25 11.40 -17.35
C LEU A 440 44.77 11.78 -15.95
N ALA A 441 44.91 13.07 -15.67
CA ALA A 441 45.26 13.56 -14.33
C ALA A 441 44.15 13.26 -13.31
N ARG A 442 42.87 13.49 -13.66
CA ARG A 442 41.72 13.15 -12.79
C ARG A 442 41.58 11.64 -12.53
N VAL A 443 41.90 10.79 -13.51
CA VAL A 443 41.85 9.33 -13.34
C VAL A 443 42.96 8.85 -12.40
N ARG A 444 44.18 9.38 -12.51
CA ARG A 444 45.27 9.06 -11.59
C ARG A 444 44.98 9.53 -10.15
N ASP A 445 44.33 10.69 -9.99
CA ASP A 445 43.98 11.21 -8.67
C ASP A 445 42.84 10.39 -8.00
N ASN A 446 41.85 9.97 -8.77
CA ASN A 446 40.79 9.08 -8.29
C ASN A 446 41.32 7.67 -7.92
N GLN A 447 42.28 7.15 -8.68
CA GLN A 447 42.92 5.87 -8.34
C GLN A 447 43.77 5.97 -7.06
N ARG A 448 44.41 7.13 -6.80
CA ARG A 448 45.11 7.38 -5.54
C ARG A 448 44.15 7.43 -4.35
N ARG A 449 43.02 8.14 -4.47
CA ARG A 449 41.98 8.21 -3.41
C ARG A 449 41.33 6.86 -3.11
N CYS A 450 41.14 6.01 -4.13
CA CYS A 450 40.60 4.67 -3.95
C CYS A 450 41.58 3.74 -3.21
N ARG A 451 42.89 3.84 -3.51
CA ARG A 451 43.93 3.10 -2.77
C ARG A 451 44.11 3.61 -1.34
N ALA A 452 43.88 4.90 -1.08
CA ALA A 452 43.90 5.46 0.27
C ALA A 452 42.74 4.93 1.13
N ARG A 453 41.50 4.98 0.61
CA ARG A 453 40.31 4.43 1.31
C ARG A 453 40.40 2.94 1.59
N LYS A 454 41.00 2.17 0.69
CA LYS A 454 41.21 0.73 0.91
C LYS A 454 42.22 0.46 2.03
N ARG A 455 43.22 1.33 2.22
CA ARG A 455 44.16 1.22 3.35
C ARG A 455 43.51 1.63 4.67
N GLU A 456 42.72 2.70 4.69
CA GLU A 456 41.98 3.13 5.88
C GLU A 456 41.03 2.04 6.38
N TYR A 457 40.31 1.37 5.46
CA TYR A 457 39.39 0.30 5.82
C TYR A 457 40.10 -0.96 6.36
N VAL A 458 41.28 -1.28 5.83
CA VAL A 458 42.10 -2.40 6.33
C VAL A 458 42.67 -2.07 7.71
N VAL A 459 43.11 -0.84 7.94
CA VAL A 459 43.58 -0.37 9.25
C VAL A 459 42.45 -0.39 10.29
N GLU A 460 41.23 0.00 9.91
CA GLU A 460 40.05 -0.08 10.79
C GLU A 460 39.72 -1.53 11.17
N LEU A 461 39.83 -2.47 10.22
CA LEU A 461 39.60 -3.89 10.48
C LEU A 461 40.68 -4.50 11.38
N GLU A 462 41.95 -4.18 11.13
CA GLU A 462 43.06 -4.60 11.99
C GLU A 462 42.94 -4.01 13.39
N GLN A 463 42.43 -2.80 13.52
CA GLN A 463 42.19 -2.16 14.81
C GLN A 463 41.04 -2.82 15.56
N ARG A 464 39.92 -3.15 14.90
CA ARG A 464 38.84 -3.93 15.53
C ARG A 464 39.28 -5.34 15.93
N ILE A 465 40.15 -5.98 15.15
CA ILE A 465 40.72 -7.28 15.50
C ILE A 465 41.65 -7.15 16.71
N ARG A 466 42.49 -6.11 16.78
CA ARG A 466 43.31 -5.81 17.95
C ARG A 466 42.49 -5.43 19.18
N ASP A 467 41.39 -4.71 19.01
CA ASP A 467 40.48 -4.34 20.10
C ASP A 467 39.73 -5.58 20.63
N LEU A 468 39.38 -6.53 19.76
CA LEU A 468 38.80 -7.82 20.12
C LEU A 468 39.82 -8.78 20.74
N GLN A 469 41.10 -8.69 20.37
CA GLN A 469 42.19 -9.48 20.94
C GLN A 469 42.75 -8.88 22.24
N GLY A 470 42.59 -7.57 22.45
CA GLY A 470 42.99 -6.84 23.66
C GLY A 470 41.93 -6.82 24.76
N ALA A 471 40.66 -7.12 24.43
CA ALA A 471 39.60 -7.34 25.41
C ALA A 471 39.76 -8.74 26.04
N GLY A 472 40.62 -8.82 27.06
CA GLY A 472 40.88 -10.04 27.82
C GLY A 472 39.64 -10.60 28.55
N PRO A 473 39.71 -11.86 29.04
CA PRO A 473 38.57 -12.71 29.39
C PRO A 473 37.72 -12.29 30.61
N GLN A 474 37.92 -11.09 31.15
CA GLN A 474 37.27 -10.66 32.41
C GLN A 474 35.96 -9.89 32.19
N ALA A 475 35.76 -9.22 31.05
CA ALA A 475 34.49 -8.51 30.76
C ALA A 475 33.32 -9.43 30.34
N ASN A 476 33.61 -10.70 30.01
CA ASN A 476 32.58 -11.68 29.68
C ASN A 476 32.02 -12.39 30.93
N ILE A 477 32.78 -12.51 32.02
CA ILE A 477 32.35 -13.29 33.21
C ILE A 477 31.15 -12.63 33.90
N GLU A 478 31.10 -11.30 33.99
CA GLU A 478 30.02 -10.58 34.67
C GLU A 478 28.69 -10.62 33.89
N ASN A 479 28.77 -10.68 32.56
CA ASN A 479 27.60 -10.82 31.68
C ASN A 479 27.08 -12.27 31.67
N TYR A 480 27.98 -13.26 31.71
CA TYR A 480 27.60 -14.66 31.86
C TYR A 480 27.04 -14.95 33.26
N GLN A 481 27.63 -14.42 34.34
CA GLN A 481 27.12 -14.61 35.70
C GLN A 481 25.72 -14.02 35.90
N ASN A 482 25.45 -12.82 35.37
CA ASN A 482 24.09 -12.25 35.38
C ASN A 482 23.09 -13.07 34.57
N THR A 483 23.53 -13.65 33.45
CA THR A 483 22.68 -14.51 32.61
C THR A 483 22.40 -15.85 33.28
N ILE A 484 23.40 -16.44 33.94
CA ILE A 484 23.27 -17.68 34.72
C ILE A 484 22.36 -17.47 35.93
N GLN A 485 22.51 -16.38 36.69
CA GLN A 485 21.62 -16.07 37.81
C GLN A 485 20.15 -15.87 37.37
N ARG A 486 19.91 -15.24 36.21
CA ARG A 486 18.57 -15.14 35.63
C ARG A 486 17.99 -16.49 35.26
N LEU A 487 18.78 -17.34 34.59
CA LEU A 487 18.37 -18.68 34.20
C LEU A 487 18.06 -19.57 35.42
N GLU A 488 18.84 -19.46 36.50
CA GLU A 488 18.59 -20.19 37.75
C GLU A 488 17.31 -19.71 38.44
N ALA A 489 17.06 -18.40 38.46
CA ALA A 489 15.82 -17.84 39.01
C ALA A 489 14.58 -18.29 38.21
N GLU A 490 14.69 -18.33 36.88
CA GLU A 490 13.62 -18.77 35.98
C GLU A 490 13.36 -20.27 36.11
N ASN A 491 14.42 -21.09 36.18
CA ASN A 491 14.30 -22.54 36.40
C ASN A 491 13.69 -22.86 37.77
N LYS A 492 14.04 -22.12 38.82
CA LYS A 492 13.43 -22.29 40.14
C LYS A 492 11.93 -21.96 40.12
N ARG A 493 11.55 -20.91 39.39
CA ARG A 493 10.14 -20.53 39.20
C ARG A 493 9.37 -21.58 38.40
N LEU A 494 9.95 -22.11 37.33
CA LEU A 494 9.36 -23.19 36.53
C LEU A 494 9.17 -24.47 37.33
N ARG A 495 10.16 -24.87 38.14
CA ARG A 495 10.03 -26.05 39.02
C ARG A 495 8.93 -25.86 40.07
N LEU A 496 8.78 -24.65 40.63
CA LEU A 496 7.67 -24.33 41.55
C LEU A 496 6.30 -24.41 40.87
N LEU A 497 6.17 -23.88 39.64
CA LEU A 497 4.94 -23.96 38.86
C LEU A 497 4.59 -25.40 38.48
N LEU A 498 5.58 -26.21 38.13
CA LEU A 498 5.38 -27.63 37.83
C LEU A 498 4.96 -28.42 39.08
N ASN A 499 5.51 -28.09 40.24
CA ASN A 499 5.11 -28.69 41.51
C ASN A 499 3.68 -28.28 41.90
N GLN A 500 3.29 -27.02 41.67
CA GLN A 500 1.91 -26.54 41.83
C GLN A 500 0.93 -27.21 40.86
N ALA A 501 1.40 -27.60 39.68
CA ALA A 501 0.64 -28.36 38.68
C ALA A 501 0.63 -29.89 38.95
N GLY A 502 1.17 -30.35 40.08
CA GLY A 502 1.13 -31.75 40.49
C GLY A 502 2.24 -32.66 39.94
N PHE A 503 3.25 -32.09 39.28
CA PHE A 503 4.41 -32.85 38.80
C PHE A 503 5.46 -32.99 39.90
N SER A 504 5.85 -34.23 40.21
CA SER A 504 6.89 -34.47 41.22
C SER A 504 8.28 -34.13 40.67
N GLN A 505 9.19 -33.73 41.55
CA GLN A 505 10.52 -33.28 41.15
C GLN A 505 11.34 -34.39 40.44
N SER A 506 11.08 -35.66 40.77
CA SER A 506 11.66 -36.81 40.10
C SER A 506 11.14 -37.01 38.66
N GLN A 507 9.89 -36.66 38.36
CA GLN A 507 9.34 -36.71 37.00
C GLN A 507 9.95 -35.60 36.12
N VAL A 508 10.13 -34.40 36.67
CA VAL A 508 10.77 -33.28 35.96
C VAL A 508 12.23 -33.62 35.63
N GLU A 509 12.95 -34.24 36.55
CA GLU A 509 14.35 -34.64 36.34
C GLU A 509 14.50 -35.81 35.36
N ALA A 510 13.59 -36.78 35.39
CA ALA A 510 13.56 -37.86 34.40
C ALA A 510 13.34 -37.35 32.96
N GLN A 511 12.46 -36.36 32.78
CA GLN A 511 12.19 -35.75 31.48
C GLN A 511 13.38 -34.91 30.97
N LEU A 512 14.07 -34.20 31.86
CA LEU A 512 15.26 -33.41 31.51
C LEU A 512 16.45 -34.31 31.13
N GLN A 513 16.58 -35.48 31.78
CA GLN A 513 17.58 -36.49 31.40
C GLN A 513 17.26 -37.16 30.07
N GLN A 514 15.98 -37.39 29.75
CA GLN A 514 15.58 -37.86 28.42
C GLN A 514 15.87 -36.84 27.31
N GLY A 515 15.80 -35.53 27.62
CA GLY A 515 16.16 -34.47 26.70
C GLY A 515 17.67 -34.34 26.42
N HIS A 516 18.54 -34.76 27.35
CA HIS A 516 20.00 -34.70 27.18
C HIS A 516 20.59 -35.87 26.38
N ASN A 517 19.88 -36.99 26.25
CA ASN A 517 20.37 -38.17 25.52
C ASN A 517 19.97 -38.19 24.03
N ALA A 518 19.37 -37.12 23.50
CA ALA A 518 18.98 -37.01 22.10
C ALA A 518 19.90 -36.03 21.34
N GLY A 519 21.12 -36.47 21.01
CA GLY A 519 21.93 -35.90 19.93
C GLY A 519 23.38 -35.57 20.28
N ASP A 520 24.23 -36.59 20.20
CA ASP A 520 25.70 -36.52 20.26
C ASP A 520 26.31 -35.44 19.33
N TRP A 521 27.04 -34.50 19.91
CA TRP A 521 28.27 -33.90 19.36
C TRP A 521 29.17 -33.46 20.53
N GLU A 522 29.65 -34.43 21.32
CA GLU A 522 30.81 -34.22 22.20
C GLU A 522 32.10 -34.54 21.43
N GLY A 523 32.84 -33.49 21.11
CA GLY A 523 34.14 -33.59 20.47
C GLY A 523 34.95 -32.32 20.68
N SER A 524 35.65 -32.26 21.82
CA SER A 524 36.78 -31.38 22.11
C SER A 524 36.45 -29.98 22.66
N LEU A 525 36.50 -29.84 24.00
CA LEU A 525 37.23 -28.77 24.70
C LEU A 525 37.21 -29.01 26.22
N ASN A 526 37.86 -30.09 26.65
CA ASN A 526 38.43 -30.16 27.99
C ASN A 526 39.71 -29.34 27.99
N HIS A 527 39.68 -28.12 28.51
CA HIS A 527 40.84 -27.52 29.16
C HIS A 527 40.46 -26.25 29.93
N ILE A 528 40.85 -26.27 31.21
CA ILE A 528 41.08 -25.18 32.17
C ILE A 528 40.08 -25.14 33.34
N GLU A 529 40.64 -25.55 34.47
CA GLU A 529 40.11 -25.69 35.82
C GLU A 529 39.83 -24.36 36.55
N LYS A 530 38.91 -24.47 37.52
CA LYS A 530 38.92 -23.97 38.91
C LYS A 530 39.58 -22.62 39.23
N GLN A 531 38.80 -21.73 39.85
CA GLN A 531 39.06 -21.14 41.18
C GLN A 531 37.81 -20.36 41.66
N GLY A 532 37.28 -20.70 42.84
CA GLY A 532 36.36 -19.83 43.63
C GLY A 532 37.15 -18.83 44.48
N PRO A 533 36.58 -18.12 45.50
CA PRO A 533 35.28 -18.40 46.17
C PRO A 533 34.46 -17.22 46.79
N LEU A 534 33.35 -17.58 47.47
CA LEU A 534 32.78 -17.10 48.77
C LEU A 534 31.80 -15.88 48.89
N TYR A 535 30.53 -16.20 49.29
CA TYR A 535 29.59 -15.59 50.31
C TYR A 535 29.17 -14.09 50.23
N THR A 536 28.01 -13.56 50.67
CA THR A 536 26.86 -13.82 51.61
C THR A 536 25.60 -13.08 51.03
N GLY A 537 24.33 -13.51 51.10
CA GLY A 537 23.47 -13.64 52.27
C GLY A 537 22.72 -12.33 52.61
N ASP A 538 21.41 -12.22 52.33
CA ASP A 538 20.35 -11.96 53.36
C ASP A 538 18.97 -11.50 52.83
N ASN A 539 17.96 -12.19 53.38
CA ASN A 539 16.61 -11.77 53.81
C ASN A 539 15.54 -11.29 52.81
N VAL A 540 14.23 -11.58 52.91
CA VAL A 540 13.33 -12.61 53.50
C VAL A 540 11.93 -11.94 53.50
N ASN A 541 10.88 -12.69 53.14
CA ASN A 541 9.45 -12.48 53.48
C ASN A 541 8.65 -11.36 52.76
N GLU A 542 7.36 -11.47 52.39
CA GLU A 542 6.27 -12.42 52.73
C GLU A 542 4.98 -12.14 51.88
N TYR A 543 4.19 -13.21 51.61
CA TYR A 543 2.70 -13.36 51.65
C TYR A 543 1.73 -12.41 50.88
N THR A 544 0.59 -12.78 50.27
CA THR A 544 -0.13 -14.05 49.95
C THR A 544 -1.30 -13.76 48.99
N GLU A 545 -1.83 -14.83 48.39
CA GLU A 545 -3.02 -14.97 47.54
C GLU A 545 -4.38 -14.68 48.21
N ALA A 546 -5.42 -14.41 47.40
CA ALA A 546 -6.79 -14.90 47.61
C ALA A 546 -7.63 -14.80 46.31
N ALA A 547 -8.49 -15.80 46.08
CA ALA A 547 -9.24 -16.08 44.86
C ALA A 547 -10.75 -15.65 44.95
N PRO A 548 -11.70 -16.16 44.13
CA PRO A 548 -12.62 -15.38 43.28
C PRO A 548 -14.10 -15.37 43.75
N HIS A 549 -15.00 -14.58 43.13
CA HIS A 549 -16.38 -14.94 42.75
C HIS A 549 -17.28 -13.73 42.36
N GLU A 550 -18.21 -14.02 41.44
CA GLU A 550 -19.58 -13.48 41.29
C GLU A 550 -19.87 -12.11 40.64
N ALA A 551 -20.78 -12.17 39.66
CA ALA A 551 -21.47 -11.06 39.03
C ALA A 551 -22.78 -10.73 39.76
N PRO A 552 -23.31 -9.51 39.59
CA PRO A 552 -24.76 -9.34 39.52
C PRO A 552 -25.20 -8.59 38.25
N THR A 553 -26.23 -9.16 37.63
CA THR A 553 -27.14 -8.56 36.65
C THR A 553 -28.01 -7.47 37.28
N GLY A 554 -28.31 -6.42 36.51
CA GLY A 554 -29.55 -5.66 36.62
C GLY A 554 -29.40 -4.14 36.79
N LEU A 555 -29.63 -3.40 35.69
CA LEU A 555 -30.42 -2.15 35.61
C LEU A 555 -30.21 -1.51 34.23
N LEU A 556 -31.15 -1.77 33.31
CA LEU A 556 -31.40 -0.92 32.15
C LEU A 556 -32.33 0.22 32.58
N PRO A 557 -32.18 1.40 31.97
CA PRO A 557 -33.33 2.13 31.50
C PRO A 557 -33.44 1.99 29.98
N ASP A 558 -34.60 1.52 29.55
CA ASP A 558 -35.10 1.58 28.19
C ASP A 558 -35.19 3.03 27.67
N THR A 559 -35.33 3.15 26.35
CA THR A 559 -35.60 4.34 25.52
C THR A 559 -34.38 5.01 24.87
N TYR A 560 -33.95 4.44 23.74
CA TYR A 560 -33.65 5.21 22.53
C TYR A 560 -34.02 4.34 21.33
N ASP A 561 -34.93 4.81 20.48
CA ASP A 561 -35.20 4.23 19.16
C ASP A 561 -33.91 4.25 18.34
N ILE A 562 -33.35 3.07 18.04
CA ILE A 562 -32.16 2.92 17.20
C ILE A 562 -32.63 2.56 15.79
N GLU A 563 -33.07 3.57 15.04
CA GLU A 563 -33.24 3.47 13.57
C GLU A 563 -32.04 4.03 12.80
N THR A 564 -30.99 4.56 13.44
CA THR A 564 -29.92 5.32 12.76
C THR A 564 -28.52 4.71 12.80
N PHE A 565 -28.39 3.39 13.06
CA PHE A 565 -27.09 2.70 12.97
C PHE A 565 -26.92 1.83 11.72
N ASP A 566 -28.00 1.53 10.99
CA ASP A 566 -27.93 0.83 9.69
C ASP A 566 -27.24 1.71 8.61
N ASP A 567 -27.27 3.04 8.75
CA ASP A 567 -26.60 4.00 7.83
C ASP A 567 -25.08 4.10 8.00
N LEU A 568 -24.54 3.76 9.17
CA LEU A 568 -23.09 3.80 9.41
C LEU A 568 -22.35 2.64 8.72
N LEU A 569 -23.05 1.55 8.42
CA LEU A 569 -22.56 0.45 7.60
C LEU A 569 -23.01 0.56 6.14
N ASN A 570 -24.00 1.40 5.86
CA ASN A 570 -24.40 1.90 4.54
C ASN A 570 -23.79 3.27 4.21
N ILE A 571 -22.50 3.51 4.50
CA ILE A 571 -21.76 4.62 3.84
C ILE A 571 -21.51 4.23 2.37
N SER A 572 -22.60 4.12 1.62
CA SER A 572 -22.74 4.72 0.30
C SER A 572 -22.57 6.21 0.49
N LEU A 573 -21.47 6.77 -0.01
CA LEU A 573 -21.52 8.12 -0.57
C LEU A 573 -22.42 8.01 -1.81
N GLU A 574 -23.73 7.92 -1.59
CA GLU A 574 -24.68 8.42 -2.56
C GLU A 574 -24.41 9.93 -2.64
N LEU A 575 -24.06 10.40 -3.83
CA LEU A 575 -24.48 11.75 -4.20
C LEU A 575 -26.00 11.79 -3.97
N PRO A 576 -26.58 12.88 -3.44
CA PRO A 576 -28.03 12.99 -3.42
C PRO A 576 -28.52 12.90 -4.88
N GLU A 577 -29.12 11.77 -5.25
CA GLU A 577 -29.81 11.55 -6.52
C GLU A 577 -31.34 11.69 -6.36
N GLU A 578 -31.80 12.31 -5.26
CA GLU A 578 -33.17 12.85 -5.17
C GLU A 578 -33.19 14.28 -5.72
N GLU A 579 -33.30 14.40 -7.05
CA GLU A 579 -33.98 15.47 -7.83
C GLU A 579 -33.47 15.47 -9.29
N PHE A 580 -33.65 14.37 -10.03
CA PHE A 580 -33.63 14.42 -11.51
C PHE A 580 -34.61 13.39 -12.10
N ASN A 581 -35.86 13.42 -11.62
CA ASN A 581 -36.99 12.86 -12.36
C ASN A 581 -37.64 14.00 -13.16
N PHE A 582 -37.22 14.16 -14.42
CA PHE A 582 -38.08 14.86 -15.38
C PHE A 582 -39.11 13.84 -15.87
N ASP A 583 -40.30 13.91 -15.28
CA ASP A 583 -41.47 13.21 -15.76
C ASP A 583 -41.93 13.86 -17.08
N LEU A 584 -41.72 13.17 -18.20
CA LEU A 584 -42.10 13.62 -19.55
C LEU A 584 -43.52 13.16 -19.95
N SER A 585 -44.40 12.86 -18.99
CA SER A 585 -45.75 12.35 -19.28
C SER A 585 -46.88 13.39 -19.29
N ASN A 586 -46.60 14.70 -19.24
CA ASN A 586 -47.65 15.74 -19.29
C ASN A 586 -47.50 16.75 -20.45
N PRO A 587 -48.52 16.95 -21.32
CA PRO A 587 -48.42 17.77 -22.52
C PRO A 587 -49.04 19.16 -22.30
N THR A 588 -48.23 20.20 -22.03
CA THR A 588 -48.73 21.59 -22.09
C THR A 588 -47.59 22.61 -22.24
N LEU A 589 -47.64 23.36 -23.36
CA LEU A 589 -46.98 24.64 -23.68
C LEU A 589 -45.43 24.71 -23.54
N GLY A 590 -44.64 25.09 -24.53
CA GLY A 590 -44.92 25.70 -25.83
C GLY A 590 -43.64 26.39 -26.31
N THR A 591 -43.20 26.02 -27.51
CA THR A 591 -42.51 26.87 -28.51
C THR A 591 -41.31 27.72 -28.07
N LEU A 592 -40.13 27.32 -28.54
CA LEU A 592 -39.30 28.19 -29.39
C LEU A 592 -38.46 27.32 -30.35
N ALA A 593 -38.94 27.27 -31.58
CA ALA A 593 -38.34 26.58 -32.71
C ALA A 593 -37.32 27.47 -33.42
N VAL A 594 -36.17 26.90 -33.81
CA VAL A 594 -35.44 27.14 -35.07
C VAL A 594 -34.50 25.93 -35.24
N GLY A 595 -34.45 25.13 -36.29
CA GLY A 595 -35.14 25.06 -37.56
C GLY A 595 -34.58 23.86 -38.34
N THR A 596 -35.47 23.04 -38.88
CA THR A 596 -35.30 22.13 -40.04
C THR A 596 -36.55 22.38 -40.91
N PRO A 597 -36.71 21.86 -42.14
CA PRO A 597 -35.88 20.94 -42.94
C PRO A 597 -35.75 21.39 -44.43
N VAL A 598 -35.21 20.56 -45.33
CA VAL A 598 -35.82 20.19 -46.64
C VAL A 598 -34.87 19.25 -47.44
N VAL A 599 -35.36 18.01 -47.66
CA VAL A 599 -35.50 17.22 -48.93
C VAL A 599 -34.24 17.02 -49.82
N SER A 600 -33.65 15.84 -50.02
CA SER A 600 -34.03 14.54 -50.63
C SER A 600 -33.63 14.37 -52.12
N GLN A 601 -33.44 13.09 -52.50
CA GLN A 601 -33.18 12.48 -53.82
C GLN A 601 -31.71 12.29 -54.25
N ILE A 602 -31.22 11.06 -54.11
CA ILE A 602 -31.13 10.07 -55.22
C ILE A 602 -31.43 8.67 -54.64
N LEU A 603 -32.38 8.01 -55.30
CA LEU A 603 -32.87 6.61 -55.23
C LEU A 603 -31.72 5.59 -55.44
N ASP A 604 -31.75 4.29 -55.15
CA ASP A 604 -32.80 3.27 -54.97
C ASP A 604 -32.10 1.98 -54.45
N GLY A 605 -32.86 0.99 -53.92
CA GLY A 605 -32.45 -0.43 -54.06
C GLY A 605 -32.56 -1.34 -52.83
N THR A 606 -33.69 -2.02 -52.74
CA THR A 606 -34.11 -3.13 -51.87
C THR A 606 -33.30 -4.44 -52.01
N VAL A 607 -32.96 -5.09 -50.87
CA VAL A 607 -33.06 -6.53 -50.41
C VAL A 607 -33.16 -7.69 -51.47
N PRO A 608 -32.87 -9.00 -51.21
CA PRO A 608 -31.76 -9.79 -50.58
C PRO A 608 -31.24 -11.04 -51.38
N PHE A 609 -30.24 -11.78 -50.81
CA PHE A 609 -29.77 -13.19 -51.04
C PHE A 609 -28.94 -13.51 -52.32
N PRO A 610 -28.13 -14.63 -52.42
CA PRO A 610 -28.17 -15.88 -51.63
C PRO A 610 -26.83 -16.57 -51.22
N TYR A 611 -27.01 -17.63 -50.42
CA TYR A 611 -26.17 -18.82 -50.21
C TYR A 611 -25.58 -19.44 -51.50
N VAL A 612 -24.34 -19.96 -51.40
CA VAL A 612 -23.78 -21.08 -52.20
C VAL A 612 -22.88 -21.89 -51.24
N SER A 613 -23.33 -22.94 -50.55
CA SER A 613 -23.31 -24.38 -50.94
C SER A 613 -22.08 -24.86 -51.74
N LEU A 614 -21.19 -25.60 -51.08
CA LEU A 614 -20.27 -26.55 -51.71
C LEU A 614 -20.85 -27.98 -51.56
N PRO A 615 -20.92 -28.77 -52.63
CA PRO A 615 -21.59 -30.07 -52.66
C PRO A 615 -20.70 -31.25 -52.24
N SER A 616 -21.38 -32.33 -51.90
CA SER A 616 -20.90 -33.65 -51.46
C SER A 616 -20.63 -34.64 -52.61
N ASP A 617 -19.78 -35.63 -52.27
CA ASP A 617 -19.71 -37.03 -52.75
C ASP A 617 -19.01 -37.46 -54.07
N ASN A 618 -17.93 -38.24 -53.84
CA ASN A 618 -17.53 -39.53 -54.44
C ASN A 618 -17.42 -39.73 -55.96
N GLN A 619 -16.18 -40.00 -56.42
CA GLN A 619 -15.79 -40.93 -57.49
C GLN A 619 -14.25 -41.05 -57.50
N ALA A 620 -13.65 -42.17 -57.08
CA ALA A 620 -13.35 -43.38 -57.87
C ALA A 620 -11.93 -43.40 -58.49
N ALA A 621 -11.22 -44.49 -58.21
CA ALA A 621 -10.07 -45.10 -58.93
C ALA A 621 -8.63 -44.52 -58.75
N CYS A 622 -7.82 -45.26 -57.98
CA CYS A 622 -6.36 -45.47 -58.12
C CYS A 622 -6.01 -46.16 -59.48
N PRO A 623 -4.74 -46.43 -59.89
CA PRO A 623 -3.45 -46.38 -59.15
C PRO A 623 -2.22 -45.89 -59.96
N GLU A 624 -1.05 -45.73 -59.30
CA GLU A 624 0.21 -46.38 -59.72
C GLU A 624 1.35 -46.18 -58.69
N SER A 625 2.05 -47.30 -58.40
CA SER A 625 3.23 -47.49 -57.51
C SER A 625 2.99 -47.38 -55.99
N ALA A 626 2.41 -48.39 -55.33
CA ALA A 626 2.96 -49.70 -54.91
C ALA A 626 3.64 -49.68 -53.50
N SER A 627 2.84 -50.18 -52.56
CA SER A 627 2.99 -50.54 -51.13
C SER A 627 3.93 -51.75 -50.88
N PRO A 628 4.19 -52.25 -49.63
CA PRO A 628 3.28 -52.44 -48.47
C PRO A 628 3.86 -51.95 -47.11
N LEU A 629 3.14 -51.64 -46.01
CA LEU A 629 2.04 -52.27 -45.26
C LEU A 629 2.41 -53.58 -44.50
N ILE A 630 2.03 -53.59 -43.21
CA ILE A 630 1.77 -54.70 -42.26
C ILE A 630 3.02 -55.47 -41.73
N THR A 631 3.17 -55.91 -40.47
CA THR A 631 2.26 -56.34 -39.39
C THR A 631 3.00 -56.31 -38.04
N SER A 632 2.24 -56.13 -36.96
CA SER A 632 2.54 -56.68 -35.62
C SER A 632 2.58 -58.22 -35.66
N ASP A 633 3.63 -58.86 -35.12
CA ASP A 633 3.52 -59.88 -34.05
C ASP A 633 4.79 -60.72 -33.83
N LEU A 634 4.96 -61.06 -32.54
CA LEU A 634 5.65 -62.18 -31.90
C LEU A 634 6.89 -62.83 -32.57
N GLY A 635 7.93 -63.01 -31.74
CA GLY A 635 8.73 -64.23 -31.82
C GLY A 635 10.21 -64.04 -31.49
N HIS A 636 10.58 -64.43 -30.28
CA HIS A 636 11.88 -64.97 -29.85
C HIS A 636 13.07 -64.86 -30.82
N LEU A 637 14.14 -64.18 -30.36
CA LEU A 637 15.49 -64.74 -30.39
C LEU A 637 16.34 -64.09 -29.29
N ASN A 638 16.57 -64.90 -28.25
CA ASN A 638 17.58 -64.71 -27.21
C ASN A 638 18.98 -64.72 -27.81
N ALA A 639 19.89 -63.91 -27.24
CA ALA A 639 21.14 -64.34 -26.60
C ALA A 639 22.31 -63.34 -26.79
N ALA A 640 22.38 -62.34 -25.91
CA ALA A 640 23.64 -61.86 -25.36
C ALA A 640 23.37 -61.20 -24.00
N LYS A 641 24.20 -61.54 -23.01
CA LYS A 641 23.98 -61.39 -21.57
C LYS A 641 23.84 -59.94 -21.10
N SER A 642 23.08 -59.84 -20.01
CA SER A 642 22.83 -58.73 -19.10
C SER A 642 24.04 -57.89 -18.72
N ASP A 643 23.85 -56.57 -18.72
CA ASP A 643 24.24 -55.72 -17.58
C ASP A 643 23.14 -54.68 -17.33
N SER A 644 22.50 -54.82 -16.16
CA SER A 644 21.37 -54.05 -15.67
C SER A 644 21.87 -52.83 -14.89
N ALA A 645 22.20 -51.73 -15.58
CA ALA A 645 22.43 -50.43 -14.93
C ALA A 645 22.48 -49.24 -15.92
N THR A 646 21.77 -49.28 -17.05
CA THR A 646 21.66 -48.11 -17.95
C THR A 646 20.28 -47.48 -17.77
N THR A 647 20.28 -46.39 -17.01
CA THR A 647 19.16 -45.55 -16.61
C THR A 647 18.32 -45.07 -17.78
N LEU A 648 17.02 -44.88 -17.55
CA LEU A 648 16.06 -44.19 -18.43
C LEU A 648 16.60 -42.87 -19.03
N CYS A 649 17.55 -42.22 -18.35
CA CYS A 649 18.26 -41.04 -18.84
C CYS A 649 19.03 -41.30 -20.15
N SER A 650 19.62 -42.49 -20.35
CA SER A 650 20.34 -42.82 -21.59
C SER A 650 19.40 -43.00 -22.79
N VAL A 651 18.24 -43.63 -22.55
CA VAL A 651 17.18 -43.79 -23.55
C VAL A 651 16.52 -42.44 -23.86
N ALA A 652 16.31 -41.59 -22.85
CA ALA A 652 15.84 -40.21 -23.04
C ALA A 652 16.86 -39.34 -23.78
N TYR A 653 18.16 -39.51 -23.48
CA TYR A 653 19.26 -38.82 -24.15
C TYR A 653 19.38 -39.21 -25.63
N ASP A 654 19.28 -40.51 -25.95
CA ASP A 654 19.32 -40.98 -27.33
C ASP A 654 18.02 -40.65 -28.10
N LEU A 655 16.86 -40.63 -27.43
CA LEU A 655 15.62 -40.12 -28.02
C LEU A 655 15.71 -38.62 -28.33
N VAL A 656 16.24 -37.80 -27.42
CA VAL A 656 16.47 -36.36 -27.63
C VAL A 656 17.53 -36.13 -28.71
N ARG A 657 18.58 -36.95 -28.79
CA ARG A 657 19.61 -36.87 -29.82
C ARG A 657 19.11 -37.28 -31.20
N GLN A 658 18.26 -38.31 -31.29
CA GLN A 658 17.59 -38.72 -32.53
C GLN A 658 16.51 -37.71 -32.93
N HIS A 659 15.80 -37.11 -31.98
CA HIS A 659 14.87 -35.99 -32.24
C HIS A 659 15.59 -34.71 -32.66
N ASN A 660 16.76 -34.38 -32.09
CA ASN A 660 17.52 -33.18 -32.44
C ASN A 660 18.04 -33.16 -33.89
N LYS A 661 18.08 -34.29 -34.60
CA LYS A 661 18.33 -34.34 -36.06
C LYS A 661 17.11 -33.99 -36.92
N LYS A 662 15.90 -33.94 -36.33
CA LYS A 662 14.65 -33.51 -36.95
C LYS A 662 14.12 -32.32 -36.16
N GLY A 663 14.50 -31.10 -36.53
CA GLY A 663 14.26 -29.85 -35.80
C GLY A 663 13.06 -29.87 -34.85
N VAL A 664 13.33 -29.89 -33.55
CA VAL A 664 12.30 -29.87 -32.51
C VAL A 664 11.60 -28.51 -32.52
N ASP A 665 10.28 -28.53 -32.63
CA ASP A 665 9.46 -27.33 -32.51
C ASP A 665 9.50 -26.84 -31.05
N MET A 666 10.43 -25.93 -30.77
CA MET A 666 10.69 -25.39 -29.43
C MET A 666 9.83 -24.16 -29.17
N MET A 667 9.09 -24.17 -28.04
CA MET A 667 8.32 -23.01 -27.56
C MET A 667 9.11 -22.18 -26.55
N GLU A 668 8.87 -20.87 -26.54
CA GLU A 668 9.51 -19.97 -25.58
C GLU A 668 8.77 -19.98 -24.23
N ILE A 669 7.44 -19.97 -24.24
CA ILE A 669 6.62 -20.02 -23.01
C ILE A 669 5.48 -21.02 -23.18
N CYS A 670 5.37 -21.97 -22.25
CA CYS A 670 4.18 -22.80 -22.08
C CYS A 670 3.34 -22.21 -20.93
N ILE A 671 2.14 -21.73 -21.23
CA ILE A 671 1.16 -21.34 -20.21
C ILE A 671 0.19 -22.50 -20.05
N ARG A 672 0.07 -23.02 -18.83
CA ARG A 672 -0.65 -24.25 -18.56
C ARG A 672 -1.81 -24.02 -17.61
N LEU A 673 -2.98 -24.51 -18.03
CA LEU A 673 -4.13 -24.85 -17.21
C LEU A 673 -4.12 -26.37 -17.09
N TRP A 674 -4.27 -26.86 -15.89
CA TRP A 674 -4.49 -28.28 -15.70
C TRP A 674 -5.35 -28.45 -14.51
N ASN A 675 -6.25 -29.43 -14.55
CA ASN A 675 -7.05 -29.87 -13.42
C ASN A 675 -7.26 -31.39 -13.61
N GLY A 676 -7.30 -32.22 -12.56
CA GLY A 676 -7.28 -33.69 -12.71
C GLY A 676 -8.55 -34.35 -13.26
N LEU A 677 -8.76 -35.64 -12.96
CA LEU A 677 -9.84 -36.54 -13.41
C LEU A 677 -11.30 -36.03 -13.27
N ILE A 678 -11.52 -34.84 -12.69
CA ILE A 678 -12.81 -34.15 -12.57
C ILE A 678 -12.55 -32.63 -12.81
N LYS A 679 -13.46 -31.96 -13.54
CA LYS A 679 -13.39 -30.62 -14.21
C LYS A 679 -12.75 -29.48 -13.42
N GLY A 680 -12.33 -28.36 -14.04
CA GLY A 680 -11.53 -27.35 -13.31
C GLY A 680 -11.54 -25.82 -13.48
N ASP A 681 -10.96 -25.11 -12.49
CA ASP A 681 -11.06 -23.65 -12.18
C ASP A 681 -9.84 -22.78 -12.60
N GLU A 682 -10.02 -21.44 -12.73
CA GLU A 682 -9.06 -20.34 -13.08
C GLU A 682 -8.57 -20.11 -14.54
N GLY A 683 -9.48 -19.92 -15.50
CA GLY A 683 -9.14 -19.57 -16.89
C GLY A 683 -8.65 -18.12 -17.07
N GLU A 684 -8.98 -17.23 -16.14
CA GLU A 684 -8.64 -15.80 -16.21
C GLU A 684 -7.13 -15.54 -16.10
N GLY A 685 -6.40 -16.38 -15.33
CA GLY A 685 -4.95 -16.30 -15.18
C GLY A 685 -4.22 -16.40 -16.51
N CYS A 686 -4.55 -17.43 -17.29
CA CYS A 686 -3.98 -17.65 -18.61
C CYS A 686 -4.34 -16.57 -19.60
N ILE A 687 -5.59 -16.11 -19.59
CA ILE A 687 -6.05 -15.07 -20.51
C ILE A 687 -5.31 -13.76 -20.21
N CYS A 688 -5.14 -13.41 -18.93
CA CYS A 688 -4.34 -12.27 -18.53
C CYS A 688 -2.87 -12.40 -18.99
N ALA A 689 -2.24 -13.55 -18.74
CA ALA A 689 -0.86 -13.80 -19.15
C ALA A 689 -0.70 -13.74 -20.68
N GLY A 690 -1.57 -14.41 -21.42
CA GLY A 690 -1.58 -14.43 -22.88
C GLY A 690 -1.78 -13.04 -23.50
N LEU A 691 -2.79 -12.29 -23.04
CA LEU A 691 -3.06 -10.93 -23.55
C LEU A 691 -1.90 -9.97 -23.27
N GLN A 692 -1.30 -10.05 -22.08
CA GLN A 692 -0.16 -9.19 -21.76
C GLN A 692 1.12 -9.62 -22.51
N LEU A 693 1.35 -10.92 -22.72
CA LEU A 693 2.44 -11.41 -23.57
C LEU A 693 2.28 -10.95 -25.01
N GLN A 694 1.10 -11.10 -25.60
CA GLN A 694 0.79 -10.65 -26.96
C GLN A 694 1.01 -9.14 -27.13
N SER A 695 0.59 -8.36 -26.14
CA SER A 695 0.75 -6.90 -26.12
C SER A 695 2.22 -6.47 -25.98
N LYS A 696 3.00 -7.14 -25.11
CA LYS A 696 4.37 -6.75 -24.77
C LYS A 696 5.43 -7.34 -25.70
N PHE A 697 5.22 -8.53 -26.24
CA PHE A 697 6.18 -9.28 -27.07
C PHE A 697 5.55 -9.76 -28.38
N LYS A 698 5.62 -8.93 -29.43
CA LYS A 698 4.93 -9.17 -30.72
C LYS A 698 5.35 -10.44 -31.49
N ASN A 699 6.52 -11.01 -31.23
CA ASN A 699 7.09 -12.14 -31.97
C ASN A 699 7.39 -13.36 -31.09
N LEU A 700 6.81 -13.42 -29.88
CA LEU A 700 7.09 -14.49 -28.93
C LEU A 700 6.24 -15.72 -29.25
N ARG A 701 6.85 -16.92 -29.27
CA ARG A 701 6.10 -18.18 -29.42
C ARG A 701 5.64 -18.69 -28.07
N TYR A 702 4.34 -18.60 -27.81
CA TYR A 702 3.70 -19.16 -26.62
C TYR A 702 2.47 -19.99 -26.99
N GLU A 703 2.19 -21.02 -26.19
CA GLU A 703 0.96 -21.81 -26.29
C GLU A 703 0.29 -21.90 -24.92
N ILE A 704 -1.04 -21.89 -24.93
CA ILE A 704 -1.92 -22.02 -23.77
C ILE A 704 -2.58 -23.40 -23.87
N PHE A 705 -2.48 -24.21 -22.82
CA PHE A 705 -3.14 -25.51 -22.77
C PHE A 705 -4.23 -25.52 -21.71
N ASP A 706 -5.38 -26.08 -22.03
CA ASP A 706 -6.47 -26.36 -21.08
C ASP A 706 -7.06 -27.75 -21.38
N LYS A 707 -7.46 -28.46 -20.33
CA LYS A 707 -8.16 -29.75 -20.43
C LYS A 707 -9.63 -29.56 -20.81
N GLU A 708 -10.21 -28.40 -20.49
CA GLU A 708 -11.62 -28.16 -20.72
C GLU A 708 -11.90 -27.93 -22.20
N GLY A 709 -13.15 -28.16 -22.59
CA GLY A 709 -13.60 -27.96 -23.96
C GLY A 709 -13.86 -26.50 -24.32
N ASP A 710 -13.79 -25.57 -23.36
CA ASP A 710 -14.13 -24.16 -23.53
C ASP A 710 -13.29 -23.28 -22.58
N ILE A 711 -13.16 -21.99 -22.91
CA ILE A 711 -12.39 -21.01 -22.14
C ILE A 711 -13.27 -20.40 -21.04
N GLY A 712 -12.76 -20.35 -19.81
CA GLY A 712 -13.39 -19.62 -18.71
C GLY A 712 -13.07 -20.11 -17.30
N GLY A 713 -12.43 -21.29 -17.17
CA GLY A 713 -12.09 -21.93 -15.89
C GLY A 713 -13.27 -21.98 -14.92
N THR A 714 -13.17 -21.30 -13.77
CA THR A 714 -14.19 -21.32 -12.72
C THR A 714 -15.57 -21.01 -13.26
N TRP A 715 -15.68 -20.01 -14.13
CA TRP A 715 -16.95 -19.59 -14.71
C TRP A 715 -17.41 -20.50 -15.84
N SER A 716 -16.54 -21.28 -16.47
CA SER A 716 -16.98 -22.30 -17.42
C SER A 716 -17.40 -23.60 -16.73
N LYS A 717 -16.79 -23.92 -15.60
CA LYS A 717 -17.00 -25.18 -14.87
C LYS A 717 -18.22 -25.12 -13.96
N ASN A 718 -18.29 -24.10 -13.12
CA ASN A 718 -19.37 -23.99 -12.15
C ASN A 718 -20.58 -23.40 -12.87
N THR A 719 -21.65 -24.18 -12.97
CA THR A 719 -22.87 -23.81 -13.70
C THR A 719 -24.13 -23.96 -12.84
N TYR A 720 -23.98 -24.02 -11.51
CA TYR A 720 -25.14 -24.11 -10.62
C TYR A 720 -25.98 -22.82 -10.65
N PRO A 721 -27.30 -22.91 -10.41
CA PRO A 721 -28.20 -21.76 -10.47
C PRO A 721 -27.81 -20.63 -9.52
N ASN A 722 -28.16 -19.39 -9.90
CA ASN A 722 -27.85 -18.14 -9.18
C ASN A 722 -26.35 -17.83 -8.97
N LEU A 723 -25.45 -18.58 -9.62
CA LEU A 723 -24.02 -18.34 -9.52
C LEU A 723 -23.66 -16.92 -10.00
N SER A 724 -23.06 -16.16 -9.09
CA SER A 724 -22.68 -14.77 -9.30
C SER A 724 -21.46 -14.40 -8.46
N CYS A 725 -20.76 -13.35 -8.88
CA CYS A 725 -19.58 -12.86 -8.17
C CYS A 725 -19.98 -12.23 -6.82
N ASP A 726 -19.04 -12.25 -5.88
CA ASP A 726 -19.12 -11.54 -4.59
C ASP A 726 -18.25 -10.28 -4.56
N ILE A 727 -17.60 -9.94 -5.67
CA ILE A 727 -16.85 -8.71 -5.89
C ILE A 727 -17.62 -7.83 -6.88
N PRO A 728 -17.66 -6.50 -6.69
CA PRO A 728 -18.30 -5.60 -7.64
C PRO A 728 -17.79 -5.80 -9.07
N SER A 729 -18.69 -5.88 -10.05
CA SER A 729 -18.41 -6.24 -11.45
C SER A 729 -17.30 -5.38 -12.08
N GLN A 730 -17.25 -4.09 -11.76
CA GLN A 730 -16.23 -3.16 -12.26
C GLN A 730 -14.82 -3.47 -11.72
N LEU A 731 -14.69 -4.11 -10.55
CA LEU A 731 -13.42 -4.64 -10.04
C LEU A 731 -13.13 -6.07 -10.54
N TYR A 732 -14.16 -6.83 -10.90
CA TYR A 732 -14.05 -8.16 -11.48
C TYR A 732 -13.93 -8.11 -13.02
N SER A 733 -13.05 -7.22 -13.50
CA SER A 733 -12.64 -7.09 -14.89
C SER A 733 -11.13 -6.82 -14.96
N PHE A 734 -10.51 -6.94 -16.13
CA PHE A 734 -9.09 -6.63 -16.27
C PHE A 734 -8.88 -5.12 -16.39
N SER A 735 -7.86 -4.58 -15.73
CA SER A 735 -7.56 -3.15 -15.70
C SER A 735 -7.25 -2.56 -17.08
N PHE A 736 -6.75 -3.39 -18.00
CA PHE A 736 -6.47 -3.04 -19.39
C PHE A 736 -7.65 -3.25 -20.34
N SER A 737 -8.73 -3.92 -19.91
CA SER A 737 -9.92 -4.23 -20.72
C SER A 737 -11.19 -4.14 -19.88
N LEU A 738 -11.58 -2.92 -19.49
CA LEU A 738 -12.77 -2.68 -18.68
C LEU A 738 -14.06 -2.90 -19.47
N ASN A 739 -15.07 -3.48 -18.82
CA ASN A 739 -16.41 -3.64 -19.39
C ASN A 739 -17.34 -2.52 -18.84
N PRO A 740 -17.85 -1.60 -19.69
CA PRO A 740 -18.79 -0.57 -19.28
C PRO A 740 -20.23 -1.07 -19.14
N ASP A 741 -20.56 -2.22 -19.76
CA ASP A 741 -21.94 -2.65 -20.01
C ASP A 741 -22.53 -3.57 -18.93
N TRP A 742 -21.80 -3.79 -17.82
CA TRP A 742 -22.22 -4.66 -16.72
C TRP A 742 -23.68 -4.43 -16.33
N SER A 743 -24.47 -5.50 -16.30
CA SER A 743 -25.92 -5.49 -16.03
C SER A 743 -26.25 -5.12 -14.59
N THR A 744 -25.45 -5.59 -13.65
CA THR A 744 -25.67 -5.50 -12.21
C THR A 744 -24.37 -5.20 -11.46
N GLN A 745 -24.51 -4.76 -10.20
CA GLN A 745 -23.36 -4.49 -9.34
C GLN A 745 -22.49 -5.73 -9.09
N TYR A 746 -23.11 -6.92 -9.07
CA TYR A 746 -22.45 -8.21 -8.95
C TYR A 746 -22.90 -9.13 -10.08
N ALA A 747 -22.07 -9.24 -11.11
CA ALA A 747 -22.38 -9.96 -12.34
C ALA A 747 -22.62 -11.46 -12.11
N THR A 748 -23.48 -12.04 -12.94
CA THR A 748 -23.77 -13.47 -12.98
C THR A 748 -22.64 -14.23 -13.67
N GLN A 749 -22.62 -15.56 -13.50
CA GLN A 749 -21.66 -16.43 -14.17
C GLN A 749 -21.68 -16.28 -15.69
N SER A 750 -22.87 -16.25 -16.30
CA SER A 750 -23.01 -16.12 -17.76
C SER A 750 -22.40 -14.83 -18.28
N GLU A 751 -22.68 -13.70 -17.62
CA GLU A 751 -22.17 -12.39 -18.02
C GLU A 751 -20.63 -12.30 -17.89
N ILE A 752 -20.08 -12.90 -16.84
CA ILE A 752 -18.62 -12.97 -16.64
C ILE A 752 -17.99 -13.87 -17.70
N LEU A 753 -18.57 -15.04 -17.98
CA LEU A 753 -18.09 -15.96 -19.00
C LEU A 753 -18.09 -15.30 -20.39
N ASP A 754 -19.15 -14.57 -20.74
CA ASP A 754 -19.25 -13.81 -21.99
C ASP A 754 -18.17 -12.72 -22.08
N TYR A 755 -17.93 -11.99 -20.99
CA TYR A 755 -16.84 -11.03 -20.91
C TYR A 755 -15.48 -11.70 -21.15
N ILE A 756 -15.21 -12.84 -20.49
CA ILE A 756 -13.97 -13.60 -20.60
C ILE A 756 -13.76 -14.11 -22.04
N LYS A 757 -14.78 -14.69 -22.66
CA LYS A 757 -14.72 -15.19 -24.04
C LYS A 757 -14.45 -14.08 -25.05
N ARG A 758 -15.12 -12.93 -24.88
CA ARG A 758 -14.95 -11.76 -25.75
C ARG A 758 -13.51 -11.24 -25.75
N ILE A 759 -12.86 -11.16 -24.59
CA ILE A 759 -11.47 -10.69 -24.50
C ILE A 759 -10.46 -11.77 -24.95
N ALA A 760 -10.78 -13.05 -24.76
CA ALA A 760 -9.92 -14.17 -25.11
C ALA A 760 -9.91 -14.51 -26.61
N HIS A 761 -10.81 -13.92 -27.40
CA HIS A 761 -10.93 -14.17 -28.85
C HIS A 761 -9.58 -14.06 -29.60
N SER A 762 -8.74 -13.09 -29.23
CA SER A 762 -7.41 -12.90 -29.85
C SER A 762 -6.37 -13.98 -29.49
N LEU A 763 -6.62 -14.77 -28.44
CA LEU A 763 -5.75 -15.84 -27.97
C LEU A 763 -6.11 -17.22 -28.54
N GLN A 764 -7.28 -17.37 -29.19
CA GLN A 764 -7.73 -18.64 -29.75
C GLN A 764 -6.68 -19.37 -30.60
N PRO A 765 -5.90 -18.71 -31.48
CA PRO A 765 -4.88 -19.40 -32.28
C PRO A 765 -3.74 -20.02 -31.47
N HIS A 766 -3.55 -19.56 -30.22
CA HIS A 766 -2.50 -20.03 -29.31
C HIS A 766 -3.06 -20.95 -28.21
N THR A 767 -4.36 -21.27 -28.25
CA THR A 767 -5.03 -22.04 -27.19
C THR A 767 -5.36 -23.44 -27.68
N ASN A 768 -4.84 -24.44 -26.98
CA ASN A 768 -5.08 -25.86 -27.21
C ASN A 768 -6.00 -26.38 -26.10
N LEU A 769 -7.27 -26.58 -26.44
CA LEU A 769 -8.30 -27.11 -25.54
C LEU A 769 -8.31 -28.65 -25.53
N ARG A 770 -8.95 -29.25 -24.54
CA ARG A 770 -9.02 -30.71 -24.35
C ARG A 770 -7.64 -31.38 -24.21
N GLN A 771 -6.64 -30.65 -23.72
CA GLN A 771 -5.29 -31.14 -23.49
C GLN A 771 -5.00 -31.20 -21.99
N GLU A 772 -5.02 -32.41 -21.43
CA GLU A 772 -4.67 -32.62 -20.03
C GLU A 772 -3.15 -32.80 -19.90
N CYS A 773 -2.50 -31.99 -19.08
CA CYS A 773 -1.09 -32.20 -18.81
C CYS A 773 -0.89 -33.10 -17.58
N VAL A 774 -0.03 -34.12 -17.69
CA VAL A 774 0.11 -35.16 -16.64
C VAL A 774 1.41 -35.00 -15.87
N PHE A 775 2.49 -34.67 -16.57
CA PHE A 775 3.84 -34.67 -16.02
C PHE A 775 4.66 -33.49 -16.57
N SER A 776 5.48 -32.87 -15.72
CA SER A 776 6.41 -31.82 -16.12
C SER A 776 7.76 -32.01 -15.43
N GLN A 777 8.84 -32.03 -16.20
CA GLN A 777 10.18 -32.27 -15.68
C GLN A 777 11.17 -31.25 -16.21
N TRP A 778 12.00 -30.71 -15.32
CA TRP A 778 13.13 -29.88 -15.69
C TRP A 778 14.29 -30.75 -16.20
N LEU A 779 14.78 -30.44 -17.40
CA LEU A 779 15.94 -31.06 -18.02
C LEU A 779 17.15 -30.14 -17.84
N GLU A 780 18.01 -30.44 -16.87
CA GLU A 780 19.13 -29.56 -16.49
C GLU A 780 20.13 -29.35 -17.63
N GLU A 781 20.50 -30.42 -18.36
CA GLU A 781 21.44 -30.34 -19.48
C GLU A 781 20.93 -29.44 -20.63
N ALA A 782 19.62 -29.43 -20.85
CA ALA A 782 18.99 -28.66 -21.92
C ALA A 782 18.52 -27.27 -21.46
N SER A 783 18.41 -27.03 -20.15
CA SER A 783 17.74 -25.86 -19.56
C SER A 783 16.32 -25.65 -20.10
N LEU A 784 15.55 -26.75 -20.21
CA LEU A 784 14.18 -26.78 -20.74
C LEU A 784 13.26 -27.59 -19.82
N TRP A 785 11.98 -27.26 -19.85
CA TRP A 785 10.89 -28.07 -19.33
C TRP A 785 10.40 -29.05 -20.38
N SER A 786 10.40 -30.35 -20.04
CA SER A 786 9.68 -31.41 -20.76
C SER A 786 8.29 -31.54 -20.16
N VAL A 787 7.25 -31.32 -20.97
CA VAL A 787 5.85 -31.25 -20.52
C VAL A 787 5.03 -32.27 -21.29
N GLN A 788 4.46 -33.25 -20.59
CA GLN A 788 3.68 -34.34 -21.18
C GLN A 788 2.19 -34.05 -21.10
N PHE A 789 1.52 -34.16 -22.24
CA PHE A 789 0.08 -33.93 -22.41
C PHE A 789 -0.61 -35.21 -22.88
N VAL A 790 -1.88 -35.36 -22.52
CA VAL A 790 -2.84 -36.33 -23.02
C VAL A 790 -3.93 -35.53 -23.72
N ASP A 791 -4.11 -35.77 -25.01
CA ASP A 791 -5.24 -35.23 -25.75
C ASP A 791 -6.50 -36.02 -25.37
N LEU A 792 -7.46 -35.36 -24.71
CA LEU A 792 -8.69 -36.00 -24.24
C LEU A 792 -9.66 -36.36 -25.38
N THR A 793 -9.45 -35.86 -26.60
CA THR A 793 -10.25 -36.26 -27.77
C THR A 793 -9.73 -37.54 -28.42
N THR A 794 -8.41 -37.67 -28.55
CA THR A 794 -7.78 -38.83 -29.20
C THR A 794 -7.22 -39.86 -28.22
N ASN A 795 -7.17 -39.52 -26.93
CA ASN A 795 -6.53 -40.26 -25.84
C ASN A 795 -5.05 -40.56 -26.10
N LYS A 796 -4.37 -39.72 -26.90
CA LYS A 796 -2.94 -39.88 -27.23
C LYS A 796 -2.07 -39.01 -26.34
N THR A 797 -1.01 -39.61 -25.82
CA THR A 797 0.00 -38.91 -25.04
C THR A 797 1.09 -38.34 -25.95
N TYR A 798 1.48 -37.09 -25.75
CA TYR A 798 2.59 -36.44 -26.47
C TYR A 798 3.37 -35.50 -25.52
N THR A 799 4.57 -35.10 -25.94
CA THR A 799 5.46 -34.25 -25.15
C THR A 799 5.78 -32.96 -25.90
N ARG A 800 5.82 -31.85 -25.16
CA ARG A 800 6.26 -30.54 -25.62
C ARG A 800 7.44 -30.05 -24.79
N TYR A 801 8.31 -29.27 -25.41
CA TYR A 801 9.47 -28.67 -24.75
C TYR A 801 9.32 -27.16 -24.70
N SER A 802 9.53 -26.57 -23.53
CA SER A 802 9.41 -25.13 -23.31
C SER A 802 10.55 -24.59 -22.45
N ARG A 803 10.95 -23.32 -22.66
CA ARG A 803 11.97 -22.69 -21.81
C ARG A 803 11.40 -22.23 -20.47
N PHE A 804 10.24 -21.59 -20.50
CA PHE A 804 9.52 -21.13 -19.32
C PHE A 804 8.19 -21.86 -19.21
N LEU A 805 7.85 -22.27 -17.99
CA LEU A 805 6.58 -22.90 -17.66
C LEU A 805 5.81 -21.97 -16.70
N ILE A 806 4.62 -21.54 -17.11
CA ILE A 806 3.72 -20.72 -16.29
C ILE A 806 2.50 -21.57 -15.94
N THR A 807 2.23 -21.77 -14.65
CA THR A 807 1.06 -22.52 -14.18
C THR A 807 -0.04 -21.56 -13.71
N ALA A 808 -1.26 -21.79 -14.21
CA ALA A 808 -2.46 -21.02 -13.89
C ALA A 808 -3.60 -21.93 -13.40
N VAL A 809 -3.27 -22.96 -12.62
CA VAL A 809 -4.17 -24.06 -12.20
C VAL A 809 -5.22 -23.62 -11.16
N GLY A 810 -4.93 -22.56 -10.41
CA GLY A 810 -5.82 -22.04 -9.39
C GLY A 810 -5.94 -22.82 -8.10
N PHE A 811 -6.65 -22.22 -7.14
CA PHE A 811 -6.78 -22.74 -5.77
C PHE A 811 -8.06 -23.51 -5.51
N LEU A 812 -9.13 -23.26 -6.29
CA LEU A 812 -10.48 -23.79 -6.04
C LEU A 812 -10.88 -24.80 -7.12
N ASP A 813 -9.92 -25.64 -7.50
CA ASP A 813 -10.14 -26.58 -8.57
C ASP A 813 -10.75 -27.90 -8.10
N VAL A 814 -9.96 -28.71 -7.38
CA VAL A 814 -10.33 -30.10 -7.09
C VAL A 814 -11.44 -30.12 -6.03
N PRO A 815 -12.67 -30.57 -6.34
CA PRO A 815 -13.75 -30.59 -5.36
C PRO A 815 -13.48 -31.59 -4.25
N ASN A 816 -14.02 -31.33 -3.06
CA ASN A 816 -13.99 -32.30 -1.97
C ASN A 816 -14.92 -33.46 -2.31
N GLY A 817 -14.42 -34.69 -2.11
CA GLY A 817 -15.16 -35.90 -2.44
C GLY A 817 -16.33 -36.18 -1.49
N PRO A 818 -17.13 -37.22 -1.80
CA PRO A 818 -18.17 -37.73 -0.91
C PRO A 818 -17.61 -38.45 0.33
N GLU A 819 -16.28 -38.54 0.49
CA GLU A 819 -15.58 -39.27 1.55
C GLU A 819 -16.01 -38.85 2.97
N SER A 820 -16.53 -37.62 3.10
CA SER A 820 -17.07 -37.10 4.36
C SER A 820 -18.42 -37.71 4.79
N ILE A 821 -19.04 -38.54 3.94
CA ILE A 821 -20.26 -39.29 4.24
C ILE A 821 -19.87 -40.74 4.52
N ILE A 822 -20.15 -41.22 5.73
CA ILE A 822 -19.84 -42.59 6.13
C ILE A 822 -20.82 -43.55 5.42
N GLY A 823 -20.28 -44.58 4.75
CA GLY A 823 -21.10 -45.57 4.05
C GLY A 823 -21.68 -45.08 2.72
N VAL A 824 -21.14 -44.02 2.12
CA VAL A 824 -21.67 -43.41 0.88
C VAL A 824 -21.82 -44.38 -0.28
N GLN A 825 -21.04 -45.46 -0.34
CA GLN A 825 -21.12 -46.50 -1.37
C GLN A 825 -22.46 -47.26 -1.35
N GLN A 826 -23.19 -47.19 -0.22
CA GLN A 826 -24.50 -47.83 -0.05
C GLN A 826 -25.67 -46.94 -0.52
N PHE A 827 -25.39 -45.67 -0.82
CA PHE A 827 -26.40 -44.72 -1.27
C PHE A 827 -26.86 -45.06 -2.69
N LYS A 828 -28.18 -45.16 -2.89
CA LYS A 828 -28.77 -45.53 -4.19
C LYS A 828 -29.38 -44.36 -4.96
N GLY A 829 -29.42 -43.17 -4.37
CA GLY A 829 -29.92 -41.95 -4.99
C GLY A 829 -28.88 -41.22 -5.85
N GLN A 830 -29.24 -40.02 -6.30
CA GLN A 830 -28.34 -39.17 -7.08
C GLN A 830 -27.38 -38.41 -6.16
N LEU A 831 -26.08 -38.43 -6.46
CA LEU A 831 -25.06 -37.72 -5.69
C LEU A 831 -24.11 -36.98 -6.61
N PHE A 832 -24.01 -35.67 -6.42
CA PHE A 832 -23.08 -34.84 -7.19
C PHE A 832 -22.56 -33.65 -6.35
N HIS A 833 -21.45 -33.07 -6.80
CA HIS A 833 -20.85 -31.88 -6.17
C HIS A 833 -21.29 -30.61 -6.92
N SER A 834 -21.47 -29.49 -6.21
CA SER A 834 -21.98 -28.24 -6.77
C SER A 834 -21.17 -27.72 -7.97
N SER A 835 -19.86 -27.97 -7.99
CA SER A 835 -18.97 -27.61 -9.09
C SER A 835 -19.17 -28.43 -10.38
N ASN A 836 -19.83 -29.58 -10.28
CA ASN A 836 -20.25 -30.41 -11.42
C ASN A 836 -21.77 -30.53 -11.40
N TRP A 837 -22.43 -29.38 -11.50
CA TRP A 837 -23.88 -29.34 -11.49
C TRP A 837 -24.44 -30.17 -12.64
N ASP A 838 -25.29 -31.13 -12.31
CA ASP A 838 -25.98 -31.96 -13.28
C ASP A 838 -27.36 -31.34 -13.58
N HIS A 839 -27.50 -30.83 -14.80
CA HIS A 839 -28.72 -30.15 -15.26
C HIS A 839 -29.82 -31.12 -15.68
N ASP A 840 -29.51 -32.42 -15.81
CA ASP A 840 -30.46 -33.44 -16.25
C ASP A 840 -31.25 -34.06 -15.08
N ILE A 841 -30.89 -33.72 -13.82
CA ILE A 841 -31.54 -34.26 -12.63
C ILE A 841 -32.91 -33.60 -12.42
N ASP A 842 -33.94 -34.44 -12.36
CA ASP A 842 -35.29 -34.04 -11.98
C ASP A 842 -35.45 -33.97 -10.45
N PHE A 843 -35.74 -32.77 -9.96
CA PHE A 843 -35.98 -32.47 -8.56
C PHE A 843 -37.45 -32.65 -8.14
N GLN A 844 -38.38 -32.87 -9.09
CA GLN A 844 -39.81 -32.87 -8.81
C GLN A 844 -40.21 -33.93 -7.77
N GLY A 845 -40.79 -33.45 -6.67
CA GLY A 845 -41.30 -34.30 -5.58
C GLY A 845 -40.24 -35.14 -4.88
N LYS A 846 -38.95 -34.77 -5.00
CA LYS A 846 -37.81 -35.46 -4.37
C LYS A 846 -37.45 -34.89 -3.01
N ASP A 847 -36.86 -35.74 -2.17
CA ASP A 847 -36.21 -35.31 -0.92
C ASP A 847 -34.74 -34.97 -1.19
N VAL A 848 -34.37 -33.71 -1.00
CA VAL A 848 -33.04 -33.18 -1.32
C VAL A 848 -32.23 -32.97 -0.04
N VAL A 849 -31.00 -33.48 0.00
CA VAL A 849 -30.06 -33.22 1.08
C VAL A 849 -28.90 -32.38 0.56
N VAL A 850 -28.64 -31.24 1.19
CA VAL A 850 -27.52 -30.36 0.88
C VAL A 850 -26.49 -30.43 1.99
N ILE A 851 -25.25 -30.83 1.68
CA ILE A 851 -24.17 -30.90 2.67
C ILE A 851 -23.26 -29.69 2.52
N GLY A 852 -23.32 -28.79 3.49
CA GLY A 852 -22.57 -27.54 3.52
C GLY A 852 -23.47 -26.31 3.39
N ASN A 853 -22.97 -25.20 3.95
CA ASN A 853 -23.63 -23.89 3.99
C ASN A 853 -22.68 -22.77 3.54
N GLY A 854 -21.72 -23.09 2.67
CA GLY A 854 -20.79 -22.12 2.09
C GLY A 854 -21.44 -21.24 1.02
N ALA A 855 -20.61 -20.47 0.31
CA ALA A 855 -21.07 -19.54 -0.72
C ALA A 855 -21.86 -20.20 -1.86
N SER A 856 -21.55 -21.45 -2.23
CA SER A 856 -22.30 -22.18 -3.25
C SER A 856 -23.72 -22.50 -2.79
N ALA A 857 -23.88 -23.06 -1.58
CA ALA A 857 -25.19 -23.40 -1.03
C ALA A 857 -26.08 -22.17 -0.84
N ASN A 858 -25.51 -21.04 -0.39
CA ASN A 858 -26.26 -19.79 -0.25
C ASN A 858 -26.85 -19.29 -1.58
N GLN A 859 -26.29 -19.71 -2.73
CA GLN A 859 -26.74 -19.29 -4.04
C GLN A 859 -27.81 -20.23 -4.62
N PHE A 860 -27.58 -21.54 -4.62
CA PHE A 860 -28.51 -22.47 -5.25
C PHE A 860 -29.65 -22.91 -4.32
N VAL A 861 -29.53 -22.85 -2.98
CA VAL A 861 -30.62 -23.25 -2.07
C VAL A 861 -31.86 -22.37 -2.21
N PRO A 862 -31.76 -21.02 -2.30
CA PRO A 862 -32.90 -20.18 -2.63
C PRO A 862 -33.60 -20.62 -3.92
N TRP A 863 -32.82 -20.89 -4.99
CA TRP A 863 -33.35 -21.36 -6.27
C TRP A 863 -34.10 -22.69 -6.15
N ILE A 864 -33.56 -23.67 -5.40
CA ILE A 864 -34.24 -24.96 -5.19
C ILE A 864 -35.59 -24.76 -4.48
N LEU A 865 -35.71 -23.77 -3.60
CA LEU A 865 -36.92 -23.57 -2.79
C LEU A 865 -37.97 -22.71 -3.49
N GLU A 866 -37.56 -21.79 -4.36
CA GLU A 866 -38.43 -20.83 -5.04
C GLU A 866 -38.84 -21.30 -6.43
N ASP A 867 -37.91 -21.87 -7.20
CA ASP A 867 -38.10 -22.16 -8.63
C ASP A 867 -38.37 -23.65 -8.92
N VAL A 868 -38.22 -24.53 -7.92
CA VAL A 868 -38.28 -25.98 -8.08
C VAL A 868 -39.24 -26.63 -7.09
N GLU A 869 -40.09 -27.54 -7.59
CA GLU A 869 -41.05 -28.26 -6.74
C GLU A 869 -40.44 -29.51 -6.09
N ILE A 870 -39.83 -29.34 -4.92
CA ILE A 870 -39.30 -30.44 -4.10
C ILE A 870 -40.29 -30.89 -3.01
N ARG A 871 -40.09 -32.12 -2.49
CA ARG A 871 -40.83 -32.63 -1.31
C ARG A 871 -40.31 -32.04 -0.01
N SER A 872 -38.99 -32.13 0.21
CA SER A 872 -38.32 -31.57 1.38
C SER A 872 -36.85 -31.26 1.07
N LEU A 873 -36.28 -30.29 1.77
CA LEU A 873 -34.85 -29.95 1.72
C LEU A 873 -34.26 -30.03 3.12
N THR A 874 -33.36 -30.98 3.35
CA THR A 874 -32.57 -31.04 4.58
C THR A 874 -31.17 -30.50 4.31
N GLN A 875 -30.78 -29.43 4.99
CA GLN A 875 -29.44 -28.86 4.85
C GLN A 875 -28.58 -29.16 6.08
N ILE A 876 -27.43 -29.77 5.85
CA ILE A 876 -26.46 -30.12 6.88
C ILE A 876 -25.39 -29.03 6.99
N LEU A 877 -25.45 -28.27 8.08
CA LEU A 877 -24.53 -27.20 8.44
C LEU A 877 -23.37 -27.77 9.28
N ARG A 878 -22.13 -27.60 8.80
CA ARG A 878 -20.92 -28.03 9.53
C ARG A 878 -20.30 -26.93 10.39
N SER A 879 -20.35 -25.68 9.90
CA SER A 879 -19.82 -24.52 10.60
C SER A 879 -20.62 -23.27 10.25
N GLU A 880 -20.73 -22.36 11.20
CA GLU A 880 -21.39 -21.06 11.05
C GLU A 880 -20.62 -20.17 10.07
N GLN A 881 -21.34 -19.27 9.39
CA GLN A 881 -20.78 -18.33 8.42
C GLN A 881 -21.29 -16.92 8.68
N TRP A 882 -20.40 -15.92 8.55
CA TRP A 882 -20.82 -14.53 8.54
C TRP A 882 -21.52 -14.24 7.21
N VAL A 883 -22.80 -13.88 7.26
CA VAL A 883 -23.62 -13.56 6.10
C VAL A 883 -23.91 -12.05 6.07
N ALA A 884 -23.59 -11.41 4.96
CA ALA A 884 -23.74 -9.97 4.75
C ALA A 884 -24.73 -9.67 3.61
N PRO A 885 -25.47 -8.56 3.66
CA PRO A 885 -26.43 -8.22 2.62
C PRO A 885 -25.72 -7.97 1.27
N LYS A 886 -26.22 -8.59 0.19
CA LYS A 886 -25.68 -8.38 -1.16
C LYS A 886 -26.22 -7.12 -1.85
N ASN A 887 -27.52 -6.86 -1.71
CA ASN A 887 -28.27 -5.81 -2.41
C ASN A 887 -27.83 -5.60 -3.87
N ASN A 888 -28.05 -6.62 -4.72
CA ASN A 888 -27.58 -6.60 -6.10
C ASN A 888 -28.43 -5.69 -7.01
N LYS A 889 -28.14 -4.38 -7.00
CA LYS A 889 -28.86 -3.40 -7.83
C LYS A 889 -28.48 -3.50 -9.31
N ALA A 890 -29.44 -3.27 -10.20
CA ALA A 890 -29.21 -3.11 -11.64
C ALA A 890 -28.40 -1.83 -11.93
N VAL A 891 -27.53 -1.88 -12.95
CA VAL A 891 -26.76 -0.72 -13.39
C VAL A 891 -27.58 0.04 -14.44
N GLY A 892 -27.94 1.29 -14.14
CA GLY A 892 -28.72 2.14 -15.05
C GLY A 892 -27.99 2.51 -16.35
N ASN A 893 -28.76 2.76 -17.41
CA ASN A 893 -28.25 3.07 -18.74
C ASN A 893 -27.35 4.31 -18.79
N ILE A 894 -27.64 5.34 -17.99
CA ILE A 894 -26.83 6.56 -17.89
C ILE A 894 -25.41 6.20 -17.42
N ARG A 895 -25.30 5.35 -16.40
CA ARG A 895 -24.00 4.93 -15.86
C ARG A 895 -23.21 4.10 -16.87
N LYS A 896 -23.87 3.20 -17.61
CA LYS A 896 -23.24 2.46 -18.72
C LYS A 896 -22.74 3.42 -19.80
N TRP A 897 -23.57 4.39 -20.20
CA TRP A 897 -23.20 5.43 -21.17
C TRP A 897 -22.00 6.24 -20.69
N VAL A 898 -21.98 6.70 -19.42
CA VAL A 898 -20.86 7.44 -18.83
C VAL A 898 -19.58 6.60 -18.87
N PHE A 899 -19.64 5.34 -18.48
CA PHE A 899 -18.48 4.45 -18.48
C PHE A 899 -17.98 4.09 -19.89
N GLY A 900 -18.87 4.04 -20.87
CA GLY A 900 -18.53 3.79 -22.27
C GLY A 900 -17.95 5.02 -22.99
N ASN A 901 -18.45 6.22 -22.70
CA ASN A 901 -18.10 7.44 -23.44
C ASN A 901 -17.01 8.29 -22.75
N LEU A 902 -16.91 8.28 -21.41
CA LEU A 902 -15.88 9.02 -20.68
C LEU A 902 -14.71 8.10 -20.30
N HIS A 903 -13.60 8.22 -21.04
CA HIS A 903 -12.43 7.33 -20.94
C HIS A 903 -11.84 7.16 -19.53
N LEU A 904 -12.00 8.15 -18.64
CA LEU A 904 -11.49 8.10 -17.26
C LEU A 904 -12.54 7.72 -16.22
N ALA A 905 -13.84 7.83 -16.51
CA ALA A 905 -14.87 7.65 -15.50
C ALA A 905 -14.87 6.22 -14.93
N ASN A 906 -14.84 5.21 -15.80
CA ASN A 906 -14.81 3.81 -15.39
C ASN A 906 -13.51 3.47 -14.61
N ARG A 907 -12.38 4.03 -15.02
CA ARG A 907 -11.09 3.85 -14.34
C ARG A 907 -11.08 4.47 -12.95
N LEU A 908 -11.55 5.72 -12.81
CA LEU A 908 -11.64 6.41 -11.52
C LEU A 908 -12.60 5.69 -10.57
N TYR A 909 -13.75 5.25 -11.08
CA TYR A 909 -14.71 4.48 -10.29
C TYR A 909 -14.13 3.15 -9.83
N ARG A 910 -13.44 2.41 -10.72
CA ARG A 910 -12.71 1.19 -10.36
C ARG A 910 -11.63 1.47 -9.31
N SER A 911 -10.83 2.53 -9.45
CA SER A 911 -9.81 2.91 -8.49
C SER A 911 -10.39 3.26 -7.12
N TRP A 912 -11.53 3.96 -7.09
CA TRP A 912 -12.26 4.24 -5.86
C TRP A 912 -12.76 2.97 -5.19
N LEU A 913 -13.37 2.04 -5.94
CA LEU A 913 -13.78 0.74 -5.41
C LEU A 913 -12.59 -0.05 -4.85
N ALA A 914 -11.46 -0.07 -5.58
CA ALA A 914 -10.25 -0.74 -5.13
C ALA A 914 -9.73 -0.13 -3.82
N LEU A 915 -9.73 1.20 -3.70
CA LEU A 915 -9.33 1.90 -2.48
C LEU A 915 -10.30 1.63 -1.32
N LYS A 916 -11.61 1.59 -1.58
CA LYS A 916 -12.64 1.26 -0.58
C LYS A 916 -12.40 -0.11 0.04
N LEU A 917 -12.18 -1.14 -0.79
CA LEU A 917 -11.87 -2.50 -0.30
C LEU A 917 -10.48 -2.57 0.38
N ASP A 918 -9.50 -1.79 -0.08
CA ASP A 918 -8.19 -1.73 0.57
C ASP A 918 -8.25 -1.09 1.96
N LEU A 919 -9.12 -0.09 2.16
CA LEU A 919 -9.37 0.51 3.48
C LEU A 919 -10.09 -0.49 4.41
N ALA A 920 -11.00 -1.30 3.87
CA ALA A 920 -11.67 -2.36 4.63
C ALA A 920 -10.68 -3.41 5.19
N PHE A 921 -9.47 -3.55 4.60
CA PHE A 921 -8.40 -4.40 5.13
C PHE A 921 -8.02 -4.08 6.59
N ILE A 922 -8.25 -2.84 7.06
CA ILE A 922 -7.99 -2.46 8.45
C ILE A 922 -8.78 -3.34 9.44
N ALA A 923 -9.98 -3.79 9.06
CA ALA A 923 -10.80 -4.68 9.87
C ALA A 923 -10.14 -6.06 10.08
N PHE A 924 -9.23 -6.50 9.20
CA PHE A 924 -8.56 -7.80 9.33
C PHE A 924 -7.34 -7.76 10.26
N LYS A 925 -6.86 -6.57 10.64
CA LYS A 925 -5.69 -6.41 11.52
C LYS A 925 -6.05 -6.67 12.98
N ASP A 926 -5.25 -7.45 13.68
CA ASP A 926 -5.45 -7.67 15.12
C ASP A 926 -4.82 -6.56 15.98
N ASN A 927 -5.30 -5.34 15.77
CA ASN A 927 -4.96 -4.18 16.58
C ASN A 927 -6.23 -3.55 17.18
N PHE A 928 -6.06 -2.53 18.02
CA PHE A 928 -7.18 -1.87 18.69
C PHE A 928 -8.26 -1.41 17.71
N LEU A 929 -7.88 -0.70 16.65
CA LEU A 929 -8.83 -0.18 15.66
C LEU A 929 -9.56 -1.31 14.90
N GLY A 930 -8.81 -2.32 14.44
CA GLY A 930 -9.37 -3.47 13.74
C GLY A 930 -10.35 -4.25 14.61
N ARG A 931 -10.05 -4.47 15.89
CA ARG A 931 -10.97 -5.12 16.84
C ARG A 931 -12.27 -4.36 17.03
N HIS A 932 -12.23 -3.02 17.12
CA HIS A 932 -13.44 -2.21 17.27
C HIS A 932 -14.30 -2.23 16.01
N ILE A 933 -13.68 -2.09 14.83
CA ILE A 933 -14.40 -2.16 13.55
C ILE A 933 -15.05 -3.55 13.38
N ARG A 934 -14.33 -4.63 13.69
CA ARG A 934 -14.88 -5.98 13.65
C ARG A 934 -16.04 -6.17 14.62
N SER A 935 -15.91 -5.72 15.86
CA SER A 935 -16.99 -5.86 16.85
C SER A 935 -18.27 -5.12 16.40
N ALA A 936 -18.14 -3.94 15.80
CA ALA A 936 -19.27 -3.22 15.22
C ALA A 936 -19.90 -3.98 14.02
N LEU A 937 -19.07 -4.54 13.14
CA LEU A 937 -19.52 -5.37 12.01
C LEU A 937 -20.23 -6.64 12.50
N GLU A 938 -19.66 -7.35 13.48
CA GLU A 938 -20.24 -8.56 14.08
C GLU A 938 -21.61 -8.27 14.70
N ALA A 939 -21.76 -7.14 15.40
CA ALA A 939 -23.03 -6.72 15.97
C ALA A 939 -24.10 -6.45 14.90
N SER A 940 -23.76 -5.71 13.84
CA SER A 940 -24.69 -5.41 12.75
C SER A 940 -25.04 -6.65 11.93
N LEU A 941 -24.07 -7.49 11.57
CA LEU A 941 -24.34 -8.72 10.82
C LEU A 941 -25.17 -9.70 11.65
N SER A 942 -24.95 -9.76 12.96
CA SER A 942 -25.79 -10.55 13.87
C SER A 942 -27.23 -10.01 13.91
N ALA A 943 -27.40 -8.67 13.95
CA ALA A 943 -28.72 -8.06 13.89
C ALA A 943 -29.42 -8.35 12.55
N TYR A 944 -28.70 -8.28 11.43
CA TYR A 944 -29.20 -8.65 10.11
C TYR A 944 -29.67 -10.11 10.05
N ILE A 945 -28.84 -11.06 10.52
CA ILE A 945 -29.21 -12.48 10.59
C ILE A 945 -30.48 -12.67 11.45
N ARG A 946 -30.57 -12.00 12.60
CA ARG A 946 -31.75 -12.10 13.47
C ARG A 946 -33.02 -11.53 12.84
N ARG A 947 -32.89 -10.46 12.06
CA ARG A 947 -34.01 -9.79 11.38
C ARG A 947 -34.54 -10.62 10.21
N THR A 948 -33.66 -11.29 9.46
CA THR A 948 -34.02 -11.94 8.21
C THR A 948 -34.25 -13.45 8.35
N ALA A 949 -33.54 -14.14 9.23
CA ALA A 949 -33.66 -15.58 9.42
C ALA A 949 -34.69 -15.95 10.50
N PRO A 950 -35.29 -17.17 10.45
CA PRO A 950 -36.24 -17.63 11.46
C PRO A 950 -35.60 -17.76 12.85
N PRO A 951 -36.30 -17.42 13.94
CA PRO A 951 -35.78 -17.49 15.31
C PRO A 951 -35.20 -18.86 15.71
N GLN A 952 -35.78 -19.95 15.20
CA GLN A 952 -35.33 -21.31 15.50
C GLN A 952 -33.90 -21.63 15.03
N TYR A 953 -33.38 -20.89 14.06
CA TYR A 953 -32.05 -21.11 13.49
C TYR A 953 -31.00 -20.09 13.95
N HIS A 954 -31.35 -19.09 14.76
CA HIS A 954 -30.42 -18.04 15.19
C HIS A 954 -29.19 -18.60 15.92
N SER A 955 -29.37 -19.65 16.74
CA SER A 955 -28.29 -20.28 17.51
C SER A 955 -27.28 -21.06 16.65
N VAL A 956 -27.68 -21.49 15.46
CA VAL A 956 -26.82 -22.25 14.52
C VAL A 956 -26.29 -21.41 13.36
N LEU A 957 -26.88 -20.23 13.11
CA LEU A 957 -26.46 -19.31 12.05
C LEU A 957 -25.43 -18.28 12.53
N ILE A 958 -25.57 -17.75 13.75
CA ILE A 958 -24.71 -16.68 14.26
C ILE A 958 -23.35 -17.26 14.66
N PRO A 959 -22.24 -16.86 14.02
CA PRO A 959 -20.91 -17.40 14.33
C PRO A 959 -20.38 -16.99 15.70
N SER A 960 -19.63 -17.91 16.33
CA SER A 960 -18.90 -17.64 17.58
C SER A 960 -17.48 -17.10 17.38
N TYR A 961 -16.99 -17.08 16.13
CA TYR A 961 -15.66 -16.61 15.77
C TYR A 961 -15.69 -15.21 15.15
N SER A 962 -14.58 -14.48 15.27
CA SER A 962 -14.50 -13.09 14.81
C SER A 962 -14.69 -12.93 13.29
N PHE A 963 -15.29 -11.80 12.90
CA PHE A 963 -15.47 -11.42 11.51
C PHE A 963 -14.12 -11.38 10.77
N GLY A 964 -14.10 -11.92 9.55
CA GLY A 964 -12.90 -11.96 8.70
C GLY A 964 -11.99 -13.18 8.92
N ALA A 965 -12.21 -14.02 9.94
CA ALA A 965 -11.47 -15.28 10.11
C ALA A 965 -11.75 -16.28 8.97
N LYS A 966 -12.97 -16.24 8.42
CA LYS A 966 -13.36 -16.87 7.15
C LYS A 966 -13.83 -15.81 6.16
N ARG A 967 -13.91 -16.14 4.87
CA ARG A 967 -14.53 -15.27 3.86
C ARG A 967 -16.01 -15.09 4.20
N PRO A 968 -16.51 -13.86 4.40
CA PRO A 968 -17.94 -13.64 4.59
C PRO A 968 -18.70 -13.99 3.31
N ILE A 969 -19.95 -14.41 3.46
CA ILE A 969 -20.84 -14.78 2.35
C ILE A 969 -21.82 -13.64 2.13
N LEU A 970 -22.11 -13.34 0.86
CA LEU A 970 -23.17 -12.39 0.52
C LEU A 970 -24.52 -13.14 0.46
N ASP A 971 -25.57 -12.54 1.01
CA ASP A 971 -26.91 -13.12 1.06
C ASP A 971 -27.61 -12.98 -0.29
N HIS A 972 -27.98 -14.11 -0.89
CA HIS A 972 -28.76 -14.21 -2.12
C HIS A 972 -30.25 -14.50 -1.87
N GLY A 973 -30.74 -14.14 -0.67
CA GLY A 973 -32.08 -14.53 -0.20
C GLY A 973 -32.07 -15.83 0.61
N TYR A 974 -30.89 -16.35 0.93
CA TYR A 974 -30.69 -17.57 1.71
C TYR A 974 -31.30 -17.45 3.10
N LEU A 975 -31.07 -16.34 3.81
CA LEU A 975 -31.61 -16.21 5.17
C LEU A 975 -33.15 -16.17 5.16
N ALA A 976 -33.74 -15.51 4.16
CA ALA A 976 -35.19 -15.40 4.01
C ALA A 976 -35.84 -16.75 3.65
N CYS A 977 -35.23 -17.51 2.74
CA CYS A 977 -35.78 -18.79 2.27
C CYS A 977 -35.81 -19.89 3.36
N LEU A 978 -35.02 -19.76 4.43
CA LEU A 978 -35.06 -20.65 5.59
C LEU A 978 -36.40 -20.62 6.35
N SER A 979 -37.27 -19.64 6.09
CA SER A 979 -38.63 -19.58 6.65
C SER A 979 -39.60 -20.56 5.97
N SER A 980 -39.19 -21.18 4.86
CA SER A 980 -40.02 -22.15 4.14
C SER A 980 -40.27 -23.41 4.99
N PRO A 981 -41.52 -23.93 5.05
CA PRO A 981 -41.83 -25.16 5.77
C PRO A 981 -41.20 -26.41 5.13
N LYS A 982 -40.69 -26.30 3.88
CA LYS A 982 -40.01 -27.39 3.17
C LYS A 982 -38.55 -27.56 3.63
N VAL A 983 -37.99 -26.60 4.37
CA VAL A 983 -36.58 -26.60 4.79
C VAL A 983 -36.43 -27.14 6.21
N ASN A 984 -35.42 -27.98 6.40
CA ASN A 984 -34.90 -28.33 7.69
C ASN A 984 -33.38 -28.11 7.75
N LEU A 985 -32.95 -27.09 8.51
CA LEU A 985 -31.53 -26.82 8.74
C LEU A 985 -31.03 -27.55 9.99
N VAL A 986 -30.04 -28.43 9.80
CA VAL A 986 -29.51 -29.31 10.84
C VAL A 986 -28.02 -29.06 11.00
N LYS A 987 -27.55 -28.84 12.23
CA LYS A 987 -26.13 -28.71 12.52
C LYS A 987 -25.55 -30.08 12.88
N SER A 988 -24.66 -30.61 12.05
CA SER A 988 -24.05 -31.92 12.26
C SER A 988 -22.62 -31.96 11.72
N LYS A 989 -21.73 -32.67 12.42
CA LYS A 989 -20.33 -32.83 12.00
C LYS A 989 -20.13 -33.99 11.04
N SER A 990 -20.92 -35.05 11.18
CA SER A 990 -20.78 -36.29 10.42
C SER A 990 -22.15 -36.79 9.97
N THR A 991 -22.20 -37.38 8.79
CA THR A 991 -23.42 -37.95 8.22
C THR A 991 -23.15 -39.37 7.75
N THR A 992 -24.06 -40.29 8.08
CA THR A 992 -23.92 -41.72 7.78
C THR A 992 -25.10 -42.21 6.95
N VAL A 993 -24.85 -43.01 5.92
CA VAL A 993 -25.91 -43.68 5.17
C VAL A 993 -26.41 -44.89 5.97
N VAL A 994 -27.71 -44.95 6.27
CA VAL A 994 -28.32 -46.00 7.12
C VAL A 994 -29.22 -46.94 6.30
N GLY A 995 -28.84 -47.18 5.05
CA GLY A 995 -29.51 -48.08 4.11
C GLY A 995 -30.50 -47.39 3.16
N GLY A 996 -30.39 -47.72 1.86
CA GLY A 996 -31.23 -47.15 0.80
C GLY A 996 -30.97 -45.65 0.58
N ASN A 997 -32.04 -44.86 0.50
CA ASN A 997 -32.03 -43.41 0.27
C ASN A 997 -32.20 -42.64 1.59
N ARG A 998 -31.41 -42.98 2.62
CA ARG A 998 -31.53 -42.39 3.97
C ARG A 998 -30.19 -41.99 4.56
N LEU A 999 -30.14 -40.81 5.15
CA LEU A 999 -28.98 -40.25 5.85
C LEU A 999 -29.31 -40.03 7.32
N ALA A 1000 -28.41 -40.45 8.21
CA ALA A 1000 -28.46 -40.12 9.62
C ALA A 1000 -27.42 -39.06 9.98
N ASP A 1001 -27.79 -38.14 10.87
CA ASP A 1001 -26.86 -37.22 11.52
C ASP A 1001 -26.12 -37.88 12.70
N ASP A 1002 -25.20 -37.13 13.30
CA ASP A 1002 -24.49 -37.51 14.53
C ASP A 1002 -25.39 -37.62 15.77
N SER A 1003 -26.63 -37.10 15.72
CA SER A 1003 -27.63 -37.20 16.79
C SER A 1003 -28.55 -38.42 16.63
N GLY A 1004 -28.40 -39.19 15.55
CA GLY A 1004 -29.21 -40.37 15.24
C GLY A 1004 -30.54 -40.07 14.53
N ASN A 1005 -30.81 -38.81 14.14
CA ASN A 1005 -31.99 -38.46 13.36
C ASN A 1005 -31.81 -38.90 11.91
N VAL A 1006 -32.85 -39.47 11.31
CA VAL A 1006 -32.80 -40.03 9.95
C VAL A 1006 -33.64 -39.20 8.99
N TYR A 1007 -33.03 -38.81 7.86
CA TYR A 1007 -33.62 -38.00 6.81
C TYR A 1007 -33.72 -38.81 5.50
N PRO A 1008 -34.84 -38.73 4.77
CA PRO A 1008 -34.91 -39.23 3.41
C PRO A 1008 -34.02 -38.37 2.49
N ALA A 1009 -33.35 -39.02 1.53
CA ALA A 1009 -32.42 -38.38 0.61
C ALA A 1009 -32.50 -39.07 -0.76
N ASP A 1010 -33.30 -38.54 -1.67
CA ASP A 1010 -33.30 -39.00 -3.06
C ASP A 1010 -32.13 -38.37 -3.85
N ILE A 1011 -31.76 -37.14 -3.49
CA ILE A 1011 -30.67 -36.37 -4.10
C ILE A 1011 -29.75 -35.84 -2.98
N ILE A 1012 -28.45 -36.04 -3.12
CA ILE A 1012 -27.42 -35.44 -2.26
C ILE A 1012 -26.59 -34.46 -3.10
N ILE A 1013 -26.60 -33.19 -2.69
CA ILE A 1013 -25.76 -32.15 -3.27
C ILE A 1013 -24.61 -31.83 -2.30
N LEU A 1014 -23.38 -32.04 -2.75
CA LEU A 1014 -22.19 -31.68 -1.98
C LEU A 1014 -21.84 -30.21 -2.26
N ALA A 1015 -21.94 -29.38 -1.22
CA ALA A 1015 -21.45 -28.00 -1.17
C ALA A 1015 -20.35 -27.85 -0.11
N ASN A 1016 -19.45 -28.84 -0.06
CA ASN A 1016 -18.39 -29.00 0.94
C ASN A 1016 -17.04 -28.41 0.49
N GLY A 1017 -16.99 -27.69 -0.63
CA GLY A 1017 -15.84 -26.90 -1.06
C GLY A 1017 -14.77 -27.70 -1.83
N PHE A 1018 -13.52 -27.21 -1.79
CA PHE A 1018 -12.43 -27.71 -2.63
C PHE A 1018 -11.19 -28.07 -1.79
N LYS A 1019 -10.29 -28.87 -2.35
CA LYS A 1019 -8.99 -29.26 -1.78
C LYS A 1019 -7.96 -28.13 -1.92
N ALA A 1020 -8.26 -26.94 -1.41
CA ALA A 1020 -7.50 -25.71 -1.66
C ALA A 1020 -6.03 -25.70 -1.18
N GLN A 1021 -5.68 -26.63 -0.28
CA GLN A 1021 -4.31 -26.77 0.25
C GLN A 1021 -3.42 -27.67 -0.63
N GLN A 1022 -4.01 -28.41 -1.57
CA GLN A 1022 -3.30 -29.30 -2.49
C GLN A 1022 -3.00 -28.59 -3.81
N LEU A 1023 -2.23 -27.50 -3.73
CA LEU A 1023 -1.83 -26.72 -4.90
C LEU A 1023 -1.17 -27.62 -5.94
N LEU A 1024 -1.55 -27.42 -7.21
CA LEU A 1024 -1.03 -28.16 -8.37
C LEU A 1024 -1.36 -29.67 -8.36
N MET A 1025 -2.02 -30.25 -7.35
CA MET A 1025 -2.33 -31.69 -7.34
C MET A 1025 -3.53 -32.07 -8.21
N PRO A 1026 -3.60 -33.33 -8.71
CA PRO A 1026 -2.56 -34.39 -8.78
C PRO A 1026 -1.33 -34.25 -9.75
N MET A 1027 -0.94 -33.06 -10.24
CA MET A 1027 0.11 -32.91 -11.26
C MET A 1027 1.48 -33.21 -10.66
N LYS A 1028 2.27 -33.97 -11.40
CA LYS A 1028 3.67 -34.22 -11.03
C LYS A 1028 4.59 -33.21 -11.72
N ILE A 1029 5.18 -32.31 -10.93
CA ILE A 1029 6.21 -31.38 -11.38
C ILE A 1029 7.51 -31.72 -10.69
N THR A 1030 8.53 -32.07 -11.48
CA THR A 1030 9.86 -32.44 -11.01
C THR A 1030 10.88 -31.36 -11.38
N GLY A 1031 11.56 -30.83 -10.37
CA GLY A 1031 12.58 -29.79 -10.49
C GLY A 1031 14.00 -30.34 -10.59
N LEU A 1032 14.95 -29.57 -10.06
CA LEU A 1032 16.35 -30.00 -9.90
C LEU A 1032 16.45 -31.25 -9.01
N ASP A 1033 17.50 -32.04 -9.22
CA ASP A 1033 17.81 -33.26 -8.47
C ASP A 1033 16.70 -34.32 -8.43
N GLY A 1034 15.72 -34.23 -9.34
CA GLY A 1034 14.59 -35.17 -9.40
C GLY A 1034 13.53 -34.95 -8.32
N VAL A 1035 13.57 -33.82 -7.60
CA VAL A 1035 12.62 -33.52 -6.50
C VAL A 1035 11.25 -33.14 -7.05
N GLU A 1036 10.19 -33.80 -6.58
CA GLU A 1036 8.80 -33.44 -6.90
C GLU A 1036 8.30 -32.29 -6.00
N ILE A 1037 7.60 -31.31 -6.59
CA ILE A 1037 7.07 -30.14 -5.85
C ILE A 1037 6.07 -30.54 -4.76
N GLY A 1038 5.26 -31.57 -5.02
CA GLY A 1038 4.29 -32.11 -4.07
C GLY A 1038 4.99 -32.65 -2.82
N GLU A 1039 5.99 -33.51 -2.99
CA GLU A 1039 6.80 -34.07 -1.90
C GLU A 1039 7.54 -32.98 -1.11
N LEU A 1040 8.06 -31.96 -1.81
CA LEU A 1040 8.69 -30.81 -1.17
C LEU A 1040 7.70 -30.05 -0.28
N TRP A 1041 6.51 -29.76 -0.77
CA TRP A 1041 5.50 -29.04 0.01
C TRP A 1041 4.84 -29.88 1.10
N GLU A 1042 4.75 -31.21 0.94
CA GLU A 1042 4.32 -32.10 2.01
C GLU A 1042 5.29 -32.12 3.18
N SER A 1043 6.60 -32.04 2.91
CA SER A 1043 7.65 -32.06 3.95
C SER A 1043 7.92 -30.68 4.58
N THR A 1044 7.88 -29.60 3.80
CA THR A 1044 8.28 -28.25 4.26
C THR A 1044 7.11 -27.29 4.51
N GLY A 1045 5.93 -27.63 4.00
CA GLY A 1045 4.79 -26.73 3.86
C GLY A 1045 4.86 -25.90 2.57
N THR A 1046 3.69 -25.64 1.99
CA THR A 1046 3.54 -24.87 0.75
C THR A 1046 4.13 -23.46 0.89
N SER A 1047 5.12 -23.16 0.06
CA SER A 1047 5.82 -21.87 0.07
C SER A 1047 6.33 -21.51 -1.33
N ALA A 1048 6.46 -20.20 -1.57
CA ALA A 1048 7.05 -19.64 -2.79
C ALA A 1048 7.60 -18.23 -2.52
N HIS A 1049 8.61 -17.80 -3.28
CA HIS A 1049 9.09 -16.43 -3.27
C HIS A 1049 8.16 -15.52 -4.07
N MET A 1050 7.73 -14.42 -3.46
CA MET A 1050 6.71 -13.49 -4.00
C MET A 1050 5.38 -14.16 -4.38
N GLY A 1051 5.14 -15.41 -3.96
CA GLY A 1051 4.01 -16.23 -4.40
C GLY A 1051 4.09 -16.68 -5.87
N VAL A 1052 5.26 -16.52 -6.51
CA VAL A 1052 5.42 -16.70 -7.97
C VAL A 1052 6.49 -17.75 -8.32
N MET A 1053 7.57 -17.88 -7.55
CA MET A 1053 8.67 -18.81 -7.88
C MET A 1053 9.02 -19.71 -6.70
N VAL A 1054 9.43 -20.96 -7.00
CA VAL A 1054 9.82 -21.96 -6.00
C VAL A 1054 11.30 -22.34 -6.20
N SER A 1055 12.07 -22.35 -5.13
CA SER A 1055 13.48 -22.74 -5.13
C SER A 1055 13.62 -24.20 -5.54
N GLY A 1056 14.58 -24.50 -6.41
CA GLY A 1056 14.74 -25.84 -6.99
C GLY A 1056 13.92 -26.08 -8.26
N PHE A 1057 13.08 -25.14 -8.68
CA PHE A 1057 12.26 -25.23 -9.90
C PHE A 1057 12.57 -24.06 -10.84
N PRO A 1058 13.65 -24.14 -11.63
CA PRO A 1058 14.07 -23.04 -12.48
C PRO A 1058 13.05 -22.76 -13.59
N ASN A 1059 12.89 -21.49 -13.97
CA ASN A 1059 11.97 -21.05 -15.03
C ASN A 1059 10.48 -21.46 -14.84
N LEU A 1060 10.10 -21.95 -13.65
CA LEU A 1060 8.72 -22.21 -13.27
C LEU A 1060 8.12 -20.97 -12.59
N PHE A 1061 6.95 -20.54 -13.06
CA PHE A 1061 6.20 -19.42 -12.50
C PHE A 1061 4.77 -19.83 -12.15
N LEU A 1062 4.32 -19.47 -10.94
CA LEU A 1062 2.97 -19.66 -10.45
C LEU A 1062 2.20 -18.34 -10.58
N LEU A 1063 1.05 -18.32 -11.27
CA LEU A 1063 0.17 -17.13 -11.29
C LEU A 1063 -0.63 -17.00 -9.99
N THR A 1064 -1.16 -18.13 -9.54
CA THR A 1064 -1.91 -18.32 -8.31
C THR A 1064 -1.14 -19.27 -7.39
N GLY A 1065 0.05 -18.82 -6.99
CA GLY A 1065 0.88 -19.51 -6.01
C GLY A 1065 0.51 -19.15 -4.55
N PRO A 1066 1.22 -19.74 -3.57
CA PRO A 1066 0.90 -19.55 -2.16
C PRO A 1066 1.03 -18.07 -1.73
N ASN A 1067 0.19 -17.68 -0.76
CA ASN A 1067 0.10 -16.34 -0.18
C ASN A 1067 -0.16 -15.22 -1.19
N THR A 1068 -0.97 -15.48 -2.21
CA THR A 1068 -1.39 -14.47 -3.21
C THR A 1068 -2.88 -14.12 -3.16
N LEU A 1069 -3.69 -14.85 -2.38
CA LEU A 1069 -5.11 -14.58 -2.23
C LEU A 1069 -5.32 -13.34 -1.35
N PRO A 1070 -6.03 -12.30 -1.82
CA PRO A 1070 -6.23 -11.08 -1.04
C PRO A 1070 -7.32 -11.25 0.03
N SER A 1071 -7.16 -10.53 1.14
CA SER A 1071 -8.16 -10.44 2.21
C SER A 1071 -9.32 -9.51 1.84
N GLY A 1072 -10.35 -10.04 1.17
CA GLY A 1072 -11.57 -9.28 0.84
C GLY A 1072 -11.42 -8.34 -0.37
N HIS A 1073 -10.58 -8.70 -1.34
CA HIS A 1073 -10.35 -7.93 -2.56
C HIS A 1073 -10.45 -8.82 -3.82
N SER A 1074 -10.30 -8.22 -5.00
CA SER A 1074 -10.40 -8.93 -6.29
C SER A 1074 -9.16 -9.79 -6.56
N THR A 1075 -9.37 -11.11 -6.72
CA THR A 1075 -8.31 -12.05 -7.14
C THR A 1075 -7.77 -11.74 -8.54
N LEU A 1076 -8.60 -11.21 -9.46
CA LEU A 1076 -8.15 -10.79 -10.80
C LEU A 1076 -7.03 -9.75 -10.71
N LEU A 1077 -7.10 -8.84 -9.74
CA LEU A 1077 -6.04 -7.86 -9.53
C LEU A 1077 -4.75 -8.51 -9.01
N SER A 1078 -4.85 -9.54 -8.15
CA SER A 1078 -3.68 -10.32 -7.73
C SER A 1078 -3.03 -11.04 -8.92
N ILE A 1079 -3.85 -11.66 -9.78
CA ILE A 1079 -3.40 -12.32 -11.02
C ILE A 1079 -2.66 -11.32 -11.92
N GLU A 1080 -3.25 -10.16 -12.20
CA GLU A 1080 -2.59 -9.12 -13.02
C GLU A 1080 -1.24 -8.69 -12.44
N ASN A 1081 -1.16 -8.54 -11.12
CA ASN A 1081 0.06 -8.15 -10.43
C ASN A 1081 1.13 -9.25 -10.48
N SER A 1082 0.74 -10.52 -10.35
CA SER A 1082 1.62 -11.68 -10.52
C SER A 1082 2.15 -11.76 -11.95
N VAL A 1083 1.28 -11.61 -12.97
CA VAL A 1083 1.67 -11.55 -14.38
C VAL A 1083 2.65 -10.40 -14.62
N ALA A 1084 2.35 -9.20 -14.12
CA ALA A 1084 3.24 -8.05 -14.28
C ALA A 1084 4.63 -8.31 -13.68
N TYR A 1085 4.73 -9.00 -12.53
CA TYR A 1085 6.00 -9.39 -11.95
C TYR A 1085 6.78 -10.38 -12.83
N ILE A 1086 6.12 -11.42 -13.33
CA ILE A 1086 6.71 -12.42 -14.25
C ILE A 1086 7.22 -11.73 -15.51
N LEU A 1087 6.43 -10.86 -16.13
CA LEU A 1087 6.82 -10.15 -17.35
C LEU A 1087 8.02 -9.22 -17.14
N ARG A 1088 8.22 -8.69 -15.92
CA ARG A 1088 9.41 -7.89 -15.57
C ARG A 1088 10.65 -8.76 -15.36
N LEU A 1089 10.48 -9.99 -14.89
CA LEU A 1089 11.57 -10.99 -14.80
C LEU A 1089 11.99 -11.49 -16.18
N LEU A 1090 11.02 -11.70 -17.09
CA LEU A 1090 11.26 -12.19 -18.44
C LEU A 1090 11.75 -11.10 -19.42
N GLU A 1091 11.38 -9.84 -19.22
CA GLU A 1091 11.72 -8.74 -20.15
C GLU A 1091 13.22 -8.61 -20.47
N PRO A 1092 14.16 -8.69 -19.51
CA PRO A 1092 15.60 -8.67 -19.83
C PRO A 1092 16.06 -9.83 -20.73
N GLN A 1093 15.35 -10.96 -20.70
CA GLN A 1093 15.70 -12.18 -21.44
C GLN A 1093 15.07 -12.22 -22.83
N LEU A 1094 13.83 -11.72 -22.95
CA LEU A 1094 13.04 -11.78 -24.18
C LEU A 1094 13.16 -10.53 -25.06
N ALA A 1095 13.57 -9.37 -24.51
CA ALA A 1095 13.65 -8.13 -25.28
C ALA A 1095 15.02 -7.94 -25.96
N PRO A 1096 15.12 -7.99 -27.31
CA PRO A 1096 16.39 -7.90 -28.04
C PRO A 1096 17.10 -6.52 -27.94
N LYS A 1097 16.45 -5.51 -27.35
CA LYS A 1097 16.98 -4.13 -27.20
C LYS A 1097 17.30 -3.73 -25.76
N SER A 1098 17.15 -4.62 -24.77
CA SER A 1098 17.48 -4.27 -23.39
C SER A 1098 19.00 -4.12 -23.22
N PRO A 1099 19.51 -3.06 -22.54
CA PRO A 1099 20.94 -2.92 -22.25
C PRO A 1099 21.51 -4.06 -21.38
N LEU A 1100 20.64 -4.87 -20.79
CA LEU A 1100 20.96 -6.11 -20.06
C LEU A 1100 20.95 -7.37 -20.95
N SER A 1101 20.45 -7.28 -22.19
CA SER A 1101 20.30 -8.39 -23.16
C SER A 1101 21.62 -8.89 -23.76
N ARG A 1102 22.78 -8.52 -23.19
CA ARG A 1102 24.11 -8.81 -23.76
C ARG A 1102 24.54 -10.27 -23.67
N THR A 1103 23.75 -11.14 -23.04
CA THR A 1103 23.83 -12.60 -23.15
C THR A 1103 22.44 -13.13 -22.78
N MET A 1104 21.77 -13.90 -23.64
CA MET A 1104 20.57 -14.63 -23.22
C MET A 1104 20.96 -15.51 -22.03
N LEU A 1105 20.50 -15.15 -20.83
CA LEU A 1105 20.60 -16.01 -19.65
C LEU A 1105 19.54 -17.09 -19.80
N SER A 1106 19.93 -18.36 -19.77
CA SER A 1106 19.04 -19.51 -20.04
C SER A 1106 18.07 -19.79 -18.89
N THR A 1107 18.46 -19.47 -17.65
CA THR A 1107 17.78 -19.96 -16.45
C THR A 1107 17.63 -18.90 -15.35
N ILE A 1108 16.41 -18.74 -14.82
CA ILE A 1108 16.08 -17.99 -13.61
C ILE A 1108 15.65 -18.98 -12.52
N GLU A 1109 16.43 -19.04 -11.44
CA GLU A 1109 16.13 -19.86 -10.26
C GLU A 1109 16.15 -18.95 -9.02
N VAL A 1110 15.14 -19.01 -8.16
CA VAL A 1110 15.17 -18.27 -6.89
C VAL A 1110 16.07 -18.99 -5.89
N LYS A 1111 16.86 -18.23 -5.11
CA LYS A 1111 17.67 -18.79 -4.02
C LYS A 1111 16.77 -19.23 -2.88
N ARG A 1112 16.99 -20.43 -2.36
CA ARG A 1112 16.35 -20.95 -1.13
C ARG A 1112 16.36 -19.93 0.03
N SER A 1113 17.48 -19.27 0.28
CA SER A 1113 17.60 -18.26 1.34
C SER A 1113 16.65 -17.06 1.15
N ALA A 1114 16.39 -16.65 -0.09
CA ALA A 1114 15.51 -15.53 -0.41
C ALA A 1114 14.03 -15.93 -0.32
N GLU A 1115 13.69 -17.15 -0.73
CA GLU A 1115 12.37 -17.72 -0.51
C GLU A 1115 12.06 -17.87 0.99
N GLU A 1116 12.96 -18.47 1.77
CA GLU A 1116 12.77 -18.65 3.21
C GLU A 1116 12.69 -17.31 3.94
N ALA A 1117 13.52 -16.32 3.58
CA ALA A 1117 13.46 -14.98 4.18
C ALA A 1117 12.11 -14.30 3.91
N PHE A 1118 11.59 -14.42 2.69
CA PHE A 1118 10.28 -13.89 2.33
C PHE A 1118 9.15 -14.58 3.09
N ASN A 1119 9.15 -15.92 3.15
CA ASN A 1119 8.11 -16.68 3.84
C ASN A 1119 8.15 -16.49 5.37
N ARG A 1120 9.33 -16.31 5.97
CA ARG A 1120 9.45 -15.95 7.40
C ARG A 1120 8.81 -14.59 7.71
N ASP A 1121 8.98 -13.60 6.84
CA ASP A 1121 8.31 -12.29 6.97
C ASP A 1121 6.79 -12.44 6.84
N LEU A 1122 6.31 -13.20 5.85
CA LEU A 1122 4.89 -13.49 5.66
C LEU A 1122 4.27 -14.14 6.91
N GLU A 1123 4.88 -15.21 7.42
CA GLU A 1123 4.41 -15.90 8.62
C GLU A 1123 4.38 -14.99 9.85
N CYS A 1124 5.37 -14.11 10.00
CA CYS A 1124 5.39 -13.13 11.09
C CYS A 1124 4.23 -12.14 10.99
N ARG A 1125 3.95 -11.64 9.79
CA ARG A 1125 2.87 -10.67 9.54
C ARG A 1125 1.48 -11.30 9.68
N LEU A 1126 1.31 -12.55 9.24
CA LEU A 1126 0.05 -13.30 9.35
C LEU A 1126 -0.40 -13.45 10.82
N LYS A 1127 0.54 -13.54 11.77
CA LYS A 1127 0.22 -13.58 13.22
C LYS A 1127 -0.47 -12.31 13.73
N GLY A 1128 -0.30 -11.18 13.05
CA GLY A 1128 -0.94 -9.90 13.40
C GLY A 1128 -2.32 -9.69 12.76
N LEU A 1129 -2.93 -10.74 12.19
CA LEU A 1129 -4.23 -10.69 11.52
C LEU A 1129 -5.24 -11.60 12.21
N VAL A 1130 -6.52 -11.44 11.86
CA VAL A 1130 -7.66 -12.21 12.42
C VAL A 1130 -7.66 -13.71 12.04
N TYR A 1131 -6.75 -14.15 11.19
CA TYR A 1131 -6.66 -15.54 10.74
C TYR A 1131 -6.06 -16.44 11.83
N THR A 1132 -6.88 -16.85 12.79
CA THR A 1132 -6.47 -17.71 13.91
C THR A 1132 -6.62 -19.19 13.59
N ARG A 1133 -5.72 -20.02 14.17
CA ARG A 1133 -5.82 -21.49 14.10
C ARG A 1133 -7.05 -22.05 14.83
N SER A 1134 -7.68 -21.26 15.70
CA SER A 1134 -8.88 -21.67 16.44
C SER A 1134 -10.13 -21.78 15.56
N VAL A 1135 -10.08 -21.28 14.32
CA VAL A 1135 -11.20 -21.33 13.37
C VAL A 1135 -10.85 -22.29 12.24
N SER A 1136 -11.68 -23.33 12.05
CA SER A 1136 -11.55 -24.23 10.90
C SER A 1136 -11.81 -23.46 9.60
N SER A 1137 -10.74 -23.13 8.88
CA SER A 1137 -10.75 -22.39 7.63
C SER A 1137 -9.84 -23.07 6.63
N TRP A 1138 -10.27 -23.11 5.37
CA TRP A 1138 -9.51 -23.69 4.27
C TRP A 1138 -8.22 -22.92 3.94
N TYR A 1139 -7.99 -21.75 4.55
CA TYR A 1139 -6.73 -21.00 4.49
C TYR A 1139 -5.56 -21.69 5.20
N ILE A 1140 -5.88 -22.47 6.24
CA ILE A 1140 -4.89 -23.05 7.15
C ILE A 1140 -4.74 -24.52 6.81
N ASN A 1141 -3.52 -24.95 6.55
CA ASN A 1141 -3.21 -26.36 6.39
C ASN A 1141 -3.33 -27.06 7.76
N GLU A 1142 -4.19 -28.06 7.89
CA GLU A 1142 -4.43 -28.75 9.16
C GLU A 1142 -3.19 -29.46 9.70
N ARG A 1143 -2.33 -30.00 8.82
CA ARG A 1143 -1.13 -30.75 9.20
C ARG A 1143 0.00 -29.84 9.68
N THR A 1144 0.25 -28.74 8.97
CA THR A 1144 1.37 -27.83 9.30
C THR A 1144 0.96 -26.63 10.16
N GLY A 1145 -0.35 -26.34 10.22
CA GLY A 1145 -0.91 -25.14 10.85
C GLY A 1145 -0.50 -23.84 10.17
N LYS A 1146 0.09 -23.87 8.97
CA LYS A 1146 0.51 -22.68 8.22
C LYS A 1146 -0.64 -22.15 7.38
N ASN A 1147 -0.74 -20.83 7.26
CA ASN A 1147 -1.62 -20.18 6.29
C ASN A 1147 -0.83 -19.95 5.00
N SER A 1148 -1.10 -20.80 4.01
CA SER A 1148 -0.40 -20.86 2.72
C SER A 1148 -1.14 -20.11 1.60
N LEU A 1149 -2.33 -19.56 1.86
CA LEU A 1149 -3.17 -18.98 0.82
C LEU A 1149 -3.24 -17.45 0.90
N ILE A 1150 -3.39 -16.90 2.11
CA ILE A 1150 -3.68 -15.48 2.29
C ILE A 1150 -2.42 -14.62 2.22
N TRP A 1151 -2.52 -13.50 1.51
CA TRP A 1151 -1.57 -12.40 1.54
C TRP A 1151 -1.78 -11.51 2.79
N PRO A 1152 -0.75 -11.23 3.61
CA PRO A 1152 -0.89 -10.49 4.86
C PRO A 1152 -0.86 -8.95 4.73
N GLY A 1153 -1.01 -8.41 3.53
CA GLY A 1153 -0.98 -6.97 3.27
C GLY A 1153 -2.25 -6.49 2.55
N SER A 1154 -2.33 -5.19 2.31
CA SER A 1154 -3.37 -4.64 1.44
C SER A 1154 -3.07 -4.96 -0.03
N GLN A 1155 -4.05 -4.76 -0.90
CA GLN A 1155 -3.86 -5.04 -2.32
C GLN A 1155 -3.06 -3.95 -3.04
N LEU A 1156 -3.06 -2.72 -2.53
CA LEU A 1156 -2.11 -1.68 -2.92
C LEU A 1156 -0.67 -2.08 -2.59
N GLU A 1157 -0.43 -2.69 -1.44
CA GLU A 1157 0.90 -3.19 -1.08
C GLU A 1157 1.34 -4.35 -2.00
N PHE A 1158 0.40 -5.25 -2.33
CA PHE A 1158 0.64 -6.33 -3.28
C PHE A 1158 1.01 -5.79 -4.66
N TRP A 1159 0.24 -4.84 -5.19
CA TRP A 1159 0.54 -4.14 -6.44
C TRP A 1159 1.89 -3.42 -6.39
N TRP A 1160 2.16 -2.66 -5.33
CA TRP A 1160 3.41 -1.92 -5.18
C TRP A 1160 4.62 -2.86 -5.20
N SER A 1161 4.57 -3.96 -4.44
CA SER A 1161 5.67 -4.93 -4.33
C SER A 1161 6.01 -5.63 -5.64
N ARG A 1162 5.02 -5.90 -6.49
CA ARG A 1162 5.16 -6.70 -7.73
C ARG A 1162 5.29 -5.85 -9.00
N CYS A 1163 4.63 -4.70 -9.03
CA CYS A 1163 4.58 -3.84 -10.22
C CYS A 1163 5.58 -2.67 -10.14
N ILE A 1164 5.81 -2.08 -8.95
CA ILE A 1164 6.61 -0.85 -8.82
C ILE A 1164 8.00 -1.10 -8.23
N LYS A 1165 8.08 -1.84 -7.12
CA LYS A 1165 9.35 -2.13 -6.43
C LYS A 1165 10.33 -2.77 -7.41
N ARG A 1166 11.60 -2.32 -7.39
CA ARG A 1166 12.66 -2.86 -8.25
C ARG A 1166 12.92 -4.33 -7.91
N ILE A 1167 13.11 -5.16 -8.94
CA ILE A 1167 13.52 -6.55 -8.79
C ILE A 1167 14.90 -6.60 -8.14
N VAL A 1168 15.02 -7.39 -7.08
CA VAL A 1168 16.28 -7.61 -6.37
C VAL A 1168 16.97 -8.80 -7.02
N TRP A 1169 17.73 -8.54 -8.09
CA TRP A 1169 18.37 -9.60 -8.88
C TRP A 1169 19.35 -10.49 -8.09
N THR A 1170 19.81 -10.05 -6.92
CA THR A 1170 20.65 -10.85 -6.01
C THR A 1170 19.91 -12.03 -5.38
N ASP A 1171 18.58 -12.02 -5.39
CA ASP A 1171 17.74 -13.10 -4.87
C ASP A 1171 17.65 -14.29 -5.83
N PHE A 1172 18.09 -14.10 -7.08
CA PHE A 1172 18.05 -15.10 -8.13
C PHE A 1172 19.45 -15.64 -8.46
N ARG A 1173 19.52 -16.90 -8.86
CA ARG A 1173 20.63 -17.51 -9.57
C ARG A 1173 20.32 -17.43 -11.06
N LEU A 1174 21.18 -16.72 -11.78
CA LEU A 1174 21.08 -16.57 -13.23
C LEU A 1174 22.20 -17.42 -13.86
N ARG A 1175 21.83 -18.51 -14.54
CA ARG A 1175 22.79 -19.36 -15.26
C ARG A 1175 22.79 -18.99 -16.74
N LYS A 1176 23.96 -19.09 -17.37
CA LYS A 1176 24.13 -18.91 -18.82
C LYS A 1176 23.84 -20.21 -19.53
#